data_AF-A0A0E0CR36-F1
#
_entry.id   AF-A0A0E0CR36-F1
#
_cell.length_a   1.000
_cell.length_b   1.000
_cell.length_c   1.000
_cell.angle_alpha   90.00
_cell.angle_beta   90.00
_cell.angle_gamma   90.00
#
_symmetry.space_group_name_H-M   'P 1'
#
loop_
_entity.id
_entity.type
_entity.pdbx_description
1 polymer ?
#
loop_
_entity_poly.entity_id
_entity_poly.type
_entity_poly.pdbx_seq_one_letter_code
_entity_poly.pdbx_strand_id
1 'polypeptide(L)'
;MLAASLRVEAVAVAAAAVLVLLLSPAAVVVVAGQHDYGDALHKSILFFEGQRSGRLPPDQRLRWRRDSGLHDGAAAGVDLTGGYYDAGDNVKFGFPMAFTATLMSWGLIDFGRSFGPHKEEARKAVRWATDYLMKATAKPNTVYVQVGDAFRDHSCWERPEDMDTPRTVYKVDPSHPGSDVAAETAAALAAGSIVFRDADPVYSKRLLDRAIAVFEFADKYRGPYSSSLHDAVCPCYCDFSGYKDELLWGAAWLHKASRRREYREYIKKNEVVLGASESINEFGWDNKHAGINVLISKEVLMGKDEYFQSFRVNADNFMCSLLPGISNHPQIQYSPGGLLFKVGGSNMQHVTSLSFLLLAYSNYLSHAGARVSCGAGGSASPTQLRRVAKRQVDYILGDNPLRMSYMVGYGARFPRRIHHRGSSLPSVAAHPARIGCKGGAAYYASAAPNPNLLVGAVVGGPSDATDAFPDARAVFQQSEPTTYINAPLMGLLAYFSAHPNPAEGKLKSRTSVMTNQAPPLQMAVSSTGNLTSDDDVACADLRSCHLALSSRAGSALPLSNSGVDDSLSSTPSPESSPVPASCLSMCKKWPSDVVPLASSLQRRHQLPPAPRQRLRLHLLRHRRPSSSSSSAAAARGLSLSSPPSRAASPCCCCCCSSSSSKETPMSVPSVVLRSRKNDDPVD
;
A
#
# COMPACT_ATOMS: atom_id res chain seq x y z
N MET A 1 0.39 78.75 -24.63
CA MET A 1 1.02 77.45 -24.94
C MET A 1 0.75 76.37 -23.86
N LEU A 2 0.98 76.61 -22.56
CA LEU A 2 0.87 75.55 -21.52
C LEU A 2 -0.40 74.66 -21.57
N ALA A 3 -1.58 75.24 -21.81
CA ALA A 3 -2.85 74.51 -21.84
C ALA A 3 -2.96 73.44 -22.95
N ALA A 4 -2.09 73.46 -23.97
CA ALA A 4 -2.04 72.41 -24.99
C ALA A 4 -1.24 71.18 -24.52
N SER A 5 -0.12 71.39 -23.81
CA SER A 5 0.78 70.30 -23.37
C SER A 5 0.08 69.33 -22.41
N LEU A 6 -0.63 69.88 -21.43
CA LEU A 6 -1.39 69.12 -20.42
C LEU A 6 -2.46 68.19 -21.02
N ARG A 7 -3.00 68.51 -22.22
CA ARG A 7 -3.97 67.65 -22.90
C ARG A 7 -3.31 66.46 -23.61
N VAL A 8 -2.08 66.61 -24.10
CA VAL A 8 -1.33 65.51 -24.75
C VAL A 8 -0.88 64.49 -23.71
N GLU A 9 -0.36 64.96 -22.57
CA GLU A 9 0.07 64.09 -21.46
C GLU A 9 -1.10 63.29 -20.87
N ALA A 10 -2.25 63.93 -20.64
CA ALA A 10 -3.44 63.25 -20.12
C ALA A 10 -3.94 62.13 -21.06
N VAL A 11 -3.90 62.35 -22.38
CA VAL A 11 -4.28 61.33 -23.38
C VAL A 11 -3.24 60.21 -23.46
N ALA A 12 -1.94 60.52 -23.37
CA ALA A 12 -0.88 59.52 -23.36
C ALA A 12 -0.95 58.61 -22.13
N VAL A 13 -1.19 59.18 -20.93
CA VAL A 13 -1.36 58.41 -19.69
C VAL A 13 -2.62 57.54 -19.74
N ALA A 14 -3.74 58.06 -20.27
CA ALA A 14 -4.96 57.27 -20.44
C ALA A 14 -4.76 56.10 -21.43
N ALA A 15 -4.09 56.34 -22.57
CA ALA A 15 -3.77 55.29 -23.54
C ALA A 15 -2.83 54.22 -22.95
N ALA A 16 -1.81 54.62 -22.18
CA ALA A 16 -0.92 53.70 -21.48
C ALA A 16 -1.66 52.87 -20.43
N ALA A 17 -2.55 53.46 -19.64
CA ALA A 17 -3.36 52.76 -18.65
C ALA A 17 -4.31 51.72 -19.30
N VAL A 18 -4.95 52.08 -20.42
CA VAL A 18 -5.78 51.14 -21.20
C VAL A 18 -4.92 50.02 -21.79
N LEU A 19 -3.72 50.32 -22.30
CA LEU A 19 -2.83 49.29 -22.84
C LEU A 19 -2.32 48.34 -21.74
N VAL A 20 -2.04 48.83 -20.54
CA VAL A 20 -1.71 47.99 -19.37
C VAL A 20 -2.90 47.15 -18.90
N LEU A 21 -4.12 47.66 -19.00
CA LEU A 21 -5.35 46.87 -18.74
C LEU A 21 -5.61 45.78 -19.79
N LEU A 22 -5.21 46.00 -21.04
CA LEU A 22 -5.32 45.03 -22.14
C LEU A 22 -4.16 44.02 -22.22
N LEU A 23 -2.96 44.41 -21.74
CA LEU A 23 -1.79 43.53 -21.64
C LEU A 23 -1.64 42.84 -20.28
N SER A 24 -2.42 43.27 -19.27
CA SER A 24 -2.63 42.47 -18.08
C SER A 24 -3.22 41.13 -18.51
N PRO A 25 -2.58 39.98 -18.23
CA PRO A 25 -3.23 38.71 -18.44
C PRO A 25 -4.43 38.68 -17.49
N ALA A 26 -5.63 38.90 -18.02
CA ALA A 26 -6.85 38.70 -17.29
C ALA A 26 -6.75 37.30 -16.68
N ALA A 27 -6.70 37.24 -15.35
CA ALA A 27 -6.45 35.99 -14.65
C ALA A 27 -7.68 35.10 -14.87
N VAL A 28 -7.62 34.31 -15.94
CA VAL A 28 -8.55 33.22 -16.19
C VAL A 28 -8.27 32.21 -15.09
N VAL A 29 -8.90 32.45 -13.95
CA VAL A 29 -9.15 31.45 -12.93
C VAL A 29 -10.02 30.41 -13.63
N VAL A 30 -9.34 29.51 -14.34
CA VAL A 30 -9.91 28.22 -14.71
C VAL A 30 -10.23 27.58 -13.38
N VAL A 31 -11.48 27.73 -12.95
CA VAL A 31 -12.06 26.95 -11.88
C VAL A 31 -11.98 25.51 -12.39
N ALA A 32 -10.92 24.81 -12.00
CA ALA A 32 -10.72 23.41 -12.35
C ALA A 32 -11.98 22.68 -11.91
N GLY A 33 -12.68 22.09 -12.88
CA GLY A 33 -13.98 21.46 -12.64
C GLY A 33 -13.82 20.43 -11.53
N GLN A 34 -14.57 20.61 -10.44
CA GLN A 34 -14.44 19.78 -9.23
C GLN A 34 -14.52 18.31 -9.62
N HIS A 35 -13.44 17.58 -9.36
CA HIS A 35 -13.31 16.19 -9.78
C HIS A 35 -14.46 15.32 -9.28
N ASP A 36 -14.96 14.44 -10.13
CA ASP A 36 -15.97 13.46 -9.74
C ASP A 36 -15.27 12.30 -9.00
N TYR A 37 -15.09 12.49 -7.70
CA TYR A 37 -14.56 11.46 -6.81
C TYR A 37 -15.50 10.23 -6.70
N GLY A 38 -16.77 10.35 -7.09
CA GLY A 38 -17.72 9.24 -7.14
C GLY A 38 -17.44 8.31 -8.33
N ASP A 39 -17.34 8.87 -9.54
CA ASP A 39 -16.87 8.17 -10.73
C ASP A 39 -15.46 7.57 -10.52
N ALA A 40 -14.53 8.35 -9.95
CA ALA A 40 -13.20 7.86 -9.62
C ALA A 40 -13.22 6.72 -8.59
N LEU A 41 -14.08 6.76 -7.58
CA LEU A 41 -14.27 5.66 -6.62
C LEU A 41 -14.82 4.40 -7.32
N HIS A 42 -15.86 4.56 -8.14
CA HIS A 42 -16.44 3.46 -8.91
C HIS A 42 -15.38 2.77 -9.78
N LYS A 43 -14.55 3.56 -10.46
CA LYS A 43 -13.44 3.08 -11.29
C LYS A 43 -12.36 2.41 -10.44
N SER A 44 -11.93 3.02 -9.34
CA SER A 44 -10.96 2.42 -8.40
C SER A 44 -11.39 1.03 -7.90
N ILE A 45 -12.70 0.79 -7.73
CA ILE A 45 -13.26 -0.53 -7.39
C ILE A 45 -13.32 -1.47 -8.62
N LEU A 46 -13.61 -0.96 -9.82
CA LEU A 46 -13.57 -1.76 -11.06
C LEU A 46 -12.18 -2.33 -11.36
N PHE A 47 -11.10 -1.60 -11.04
CA PHE A 47 -9.72 -2.07 -11.20
C PHE A 47 -9.50 -3.43 -10.50
N PHE A 48 -9.99 -3.59 -9.27
CA PHE A 48 -9.87 -4.85 -8.54
C PHE A 48 -10.59 -6.00 -9.24
N GLU A 49 -11.70 -5.76 -9.94
CA GLU A 49 -12.33 -6.78 -10.79
C GLU A 49 -11.43 -7.24 -11.94
N GLY A 50 -10.57 -6.35 -12.45
CA GLY A 50 -9.58 -6.63 -13.47
C GLY A 50 -8.41 -7.48 -12.97
N GLN A 51 -8.04 -7.34 -11.69
CA GLN A 51 -6.99 -8.13 -11.04
C GLN A 51 -7.46 -9.54 -10.58
N ARG A 52 -8.76 -9.86 -10.60
CA ARG A 52 -9.28 -11.15 -10.04
C ARG A 52 -8.64 -12.39 -10.69
N SER A 53 -8.01 -13.24 -9.89
CA SER A 53 -7.61 -14.60 -10.27
C SER A 53 -8.69 -15.61 -9.83
N GLY A 54 -8.73 -16.80 -10.43
CA GLY A 54 -9.74 -17.84 -10.16
C GLY A 54 -10.94 -17.81 -11.11
N ARG A 55 -12.00 -18.52 -10.71
CA ARG A 55 -13.32 -18.48 -11.38
C ARG A 55 -14.01 -17.16 -11.09
N LEU A 56 -14.35 -16.39 -12.11
CA LEU A 56 -14.98 -15.07 -11.96
C LEU A 56 -16.49 -15.20 -11.66
N PRO A 57 -17.08 -14.24 -10.92
CA PRO A 57 -18.50 -14.28 -10.59
C PRO A 57 -19.36 -13.81 -11.79
N PRO A 58 -20.64 -14.20 -11.87
CA PRO A 58 -21.50 -13.84 -13.01
C PRO A 58 -21.73 -12.33 -13.16
N ASP A 59 -21.62 -11.56 -12.06
CA ASP A 59 -21.75 -10.10 -12.03
C ASP A 59 -20.43 -9.34 -12.34
N GLN A 60 -19.33 -10.04 -12.65
CA GLN A 60 -18.06 -9.46 -13.11
C GLN A 60 -18.25 -8.40 -14.21
N ARG A 61 -17.91 -7.14 -13.95
CA ARG A 61 -18.20 -6.01 -14.87
C ARG A 61 -17.16 -5.87 -15.98
N LEU A 62 -15.88 -6.12 -15.69
CA LEU A 62 -14.81 -6.13 -16.71
C LEU A 62 -14.83 -7.44 -17.53
N ARG A 63 -15.77 -7.53 -18.49
CA ARG A 63 -16.08 -8.70 -19.33
C ARG A 63 -14.96 -9.16 -20.29
N TRP A 64 -13.85 -8.41 -20.38
CA TRP A 64 -12.67 -8.79 -21.14
C TRP A 64 -11.78 -9.79 -20.38
N ARG A 65 -11.86 -9.84 -19.04
CA ARG A 65 -11.32 -10.92 -18.20
C ARG A 65 -12.20 -12.17 -18.26
N ARG A 66 -11.61 -13.35 -18.06
CA ARG A 66 -12.29 -14.64 -17.84
C ARG A 66 -11.62 -15.44 -16.72
N ASP A 67 -12.20 -16.59 -16.42
CA ASP A 67 -11.69 -17.57 -15.46
C ASP A 67 -10.20 -17.89 -15.74
N SER A 68 -9.36 -17.79 -14.71
CA SER A 68 -7.90 -18.00 -14.80
C SER A 68 -7.37 -18.66 -13.53
N GLY A 69 -6.16 -19.24 -13.56
CA GLY A 69 -5.56 -19.84 -12.35
C GLY A 69 -6.41 -20.94 -11.69
N LEU A 70 -7.16 -21.71 -12.48
CA LEU A 70 -8.16 -22.69 -11.99
C LEU A 70 -7.56 -23.95 -11.34
N HIS A 71 -6.24 -24.08 -11.33
CA HIS A 71 -5.50 -25.19 -10.74
C HIS A 71 -4.49 -24.74 -9.66
N ASP A 72 -4.58 -23.47 -9.25
CA ASP A 72 -3.76 -22.90 -8.18
C ASP A 72 -3.90 -23.72 -6.88
N GLY A 73 -2.78 -24.20 -6.34
CA GLY A 73 -2.75 -25.06 -5.15
C GLY A 73 -2.79 -26.56 -5.42
N ALA A 74 -3.26 -27.02 -6.58
CA ALA A 74 -3.57 -28.43 -6.82
C ALA A 74 -2.37 -29.38 -6.65
N ALA A 75 -1.19 -28.97 -7.12
CA ALA A 75 0.07 -29.71 -6.95
C ALA A 75 0.54 -29.83 -5.48
N ALA A 76 0.05 -28.94 -4.60
CA ALA A 76 0.31 -28.95 -3.15
C ALA A 76 -0.86 -29.57 -2.34
N GLY A 77 -1.86 -30.17 -3.00
CA GLY A 77 -3.00 -30.82 -2.37
C GLY A 77 -4.03 -29.87 -1.75
N VAL A 78 -4.05 -28.59 -2.16
CA VAL A 78 -4.93 -27.54 -1.61
C VAL A 78 -5.65 -26.77 -2.72
N ASP A 79 -6.77 -26.14 -2.38
CA ASP A 79 -7.41 -25.13 -3.25
C ASP A 79 -6.83 -23.75 -2.89
N LEU A 80 -6.09 -23.14 -3.82
CA LEU A 80 -5.64 -21.75 -3.75
C LEU A 80 -6.20 -20.92 -4.91
N THR A 81 -7.30 -21.35 -5.54
CA THR A 81 -7.98 -20.55 -6.58
C THR A 81 -8.64 -19.31 -5.96
N GLY A 82 -8.75 -18.21 -6.72
CA GLY A 82 -9.20 -16.91 -6.19
C GLY A 82 -8.04 -15.94 -5.96
N GLY A 83 -8.31 -14.85 -5.24
CA GLY A 83 -7.33 -13.80 -4.92
C GLY A 83 -7.10 -12.83 -6.07
N TYR A 84 -6.13 -11.93 -5.90
CA TYR A 84 -5.75 -10.95 -6.93
C TYR A 84 -4.39 -11.26 -7.52
N TYR A 85 -4.23 -11.03 -8.83
CA TYR A 85 -2.91 -10.81 -9.42
C TYR A 85 -2.39 -9.47 -8.93
N ASP A 86 -1.10 -9.43 -8.61
CA ASP A 86 -0.51 -8.35 -7.83
C ASP A 86 -0.39 -7.03 -8.61
N ALA A 87 0.15 -7.12 -9.83
CA ALA A 87 0.51 -5.97 -10.65
C ALA A 87 0.12 -6.19 -12.13
N GLY A 88 1.05 -5.98 -13.06
CA GLY A 88 0.91 -6.26 -14.48
C GLY A 88 1.10 -7.73 -14.88
N ASP A 89 1.31 -8.60 -13.90
CA ASP A 89 1.71 -10.01 -14.01
C ASP A 89 0.58 -11.00 -13.69
N ASN A 90 0.89 -12.29 -13.60
CA ASN A 90 -0.04 -13.33 -13.17
C ASN A 90 0.40 -14.04 -11.87
N VAL A 91 1.33 -13.47 -11.11
CA VAL A 91 1.75 -13.99 -9.81
C VAL A 91 0.77 -13.52 -8.72
N LYS A 92 0.63 -14.31 -7.67
CA LYS A 92 -0.16 -13.98 -6.47
C LYS A 92 0.77 -13.86 -5.27
N PHE A 93 1.40 -12.71 -5.12
CA PHE A 93 2.24 -12.41 -3.96
C PHE A 93 1.36 -12.12 -2.74
N GLY A 94 1.50 -12.92 -1.68
CA GLY A 94 0.61 -12.87 -0.51
C GLY A 94 0.81 -11.63 0.37
N PHE A 95 2.05 -11.16 0.51
CA PHE A 95 2.40 -10.01 1.37
C PHE A 95 1.77 -8.69 0.88
N PRO A 96 2.00 -8.22 -0.37
CA PRO A 96 1.30 -7.04 -0.91
C PRO A 96 -0.22 -7.23 -1.05
N MET A 97 -0.71 -8.45 -1.30
CA MET A 97 -2.15 -8.73 -1.36
C MET A 97 -2.83 -8.64 0.02
N ALA A 98 -2.14 -9.06 1.09
CA ALA A 98 -2.63 -8.89 2.45
C ALA A 98 -2.65 -7.40 2.84
N PHE A 99 -1.56 -6.65 2.61
CA PHE A 99 -1.53 -5.20 2.82
C PHE A 99 -2.64 -4.46 2.06
N THR A 100 -2.86 -4.83 0.79
CA THR A 100 -3.99 -4.35 -0.04
C THR A 100 -5.33 -4.59 0.67
N ALA A 101 -5.58 -5.81 1.16
CA ALA A 101 -6.81 -6.15 1.86
C ALA A 101 -6.98 -5.37 3.17
N THR A 102 -5.89 -5.13 3.90
CA THR A 102 -5.88 -4.30 5.11
C THR A 102 -6.22 -2.84 4.81
N LEU A 103 -5.65 -2.22 3.76
CA LEU A 103 -5.95 -0.83 3.41
C LEU A 103 -7.35 -0.63 2.82
N MET A 104 -7.83 -1.53 1.96
CA MET A 104 -9.24 -1.52 1.51
C MET A 104 -10.20 -1.62 2.72
N SER A 105 -9.85 -2.46 3.70
CA SER A 105 -10.64 -2.63 4.92
C SER A 105 -10.59 -1.39 5.80
N TRP A 106 -9.41 -0.79 6.02
CA TRP A 106 -9.28 0.45 6.81
C TRP A 106 -10.09 1.60 6.19
N GLY A 107 -10.06 1.76 4.87
CA GLY A 107 -10.91 2.71 4.16
C GLY A 107 -12.40 2.53 4.45
N LEU A 108 -12.90 1.28 4.39
CA LEU A 108 -14.29 0.96 4.73
C LEU A 108 -14.61 1.11 6.23
N ILE A 109 -13.64 0.97 7.13
CA ILE A 109 -13.84 1.11 8.58
C ILE A 109 -13.96 2.58 9.00
N ASP A 110 -13.08 3.45 8.51
CA ASP A 110 -13.07 4.87 8.91
C ASP A 110 -13.95 5.76 8.03
N PHE A 111 -14.17 5.38 6.76
CA PHE A 111 -14.95 6.18 5.79
C PHE A 111 -16.17 5.45 5.23
N GLY A 112 -16.57 4.29 5.78
CA GLY A 112 -17.68 3.44 5.31
C GLY A 112 -19.10 4.04 5.32
N ARG A 113 -19.26 5.33 5.63
CA ARG A 113 -20.48 6.11 5.33
C ARG A 113 -20.34 6.91 4.02
N SER A 114 -19.14 7.38 3.73
CA SER A 114 -18.79 8.21 2.57
C SER A 114 -18.75 7.43 1.25
N PHE A 115 -18.65 6.10 1.29
CA PHE A 115 -18.73 5.24 0.10
C PHE A 115 -20.09 5.30 -0.63
N GLY A 116 -21.14 5.80 0.04
CA GLY A 116 -22.47 5.94 -0.55
C GLY A 116 -22.97 4.65 -1.22
N PRO A 117 -23.35 4.68 -2.51
CA PRO A 117 -23.83 3.49 -3.22
C PRO A 117 -22.74 2.42 -3.42
N HIS A 118 -21.47 2.80 -3.54
CA HIS A 118 -20.37 1.89 -3.90
C HIS A 118 -19.84 1.03 -2.74
N LYS A 119 -20.51 1.08 -1.58
CA LYS A 119 -20.10 0.38 -0.36
C LYS A 119 -20.11 -1.13 -0.53
N GLU A 120 -21.07 -1.68 -1.28
CA GLU A 120 -21.19 -3.14 -1.44
C GLU A 120 -20.24 -3.69 -2.51
N GLU A 121 -19.93 -2.95 -3.58
CA GLU A 121 -18.83 -3.32 -4.48
C GLU A 121 -17.47 -3.25 -3.77
N ALA A 122 -17.25 -2.24 -2.92
CA ALA A 122 -16.05 -2.15 -2.08
C ALA A 122 -15.95 -3.33 -1.09
N ARG A 123 -17.07 -3.74 -0.47
CA ARG A 123 -17.14 -4.95 0.36
C ARG A 123 -16.87 -6.22 -0.44
N LYS A 124 -17.38 -6.35 -1.67
CA LYS A 124 -17.02 -7.46 -2.59
C LYS A 124 -15.52 -7.48 -2.90
N ALA A 125 -14.88 -6.32 -3.05
CA ALA A 125 -13.43 -6.23 -3.29
C ALA A 125 -12.61 -6.73 -2.07
N VAL A 126 -13.00 -6.38 -0.84
CA VAL A 126 -12.39 -6.94 0.39
C VAL A 126 -12.67 -8.43 0.53
N ARG A 127 -13.90 -8.90 0.26
CA ARG A 127 -14.25 -10.32 0.33
C ARG A 127 -13.36 -11.17 -0.58
N TRP A 128 -13.12 -10.72 -1.80
CA TRP A 128 -12.31 -11.47 -2.77
C TRP A 128 -10.88 -11.76 -2.31
N ALA A 129 -10.23 -10.79 -1.64
CA ALA A 129 -8.93 -11.01 -1.03
C ALA A 129 -9.03 -11.87 0.24
N THR A 130 -9.97 -11.57 1.14
CA THR A 130 -10.09 -12.29 2.42
C THR A 130 -10.52 -13.76 2.24
N ASP A 131 -11.33 -14.10 1.23
CA ASP A 131 -11.66 -15.49 0.88
C ASP A 131 -10.41 -16.26 0.42
N TYR A 132 -9.51 -15.62 -0.34
CA TYR A 132 -8.23 -16.21 -0.72
C TYR A 132 -7.28 -16.35 0.48
N LEU A 133 -7.16 -15.33 1.33
CA LEU A 133 -6.34 -15.41 2.55
C LEU A 133 -6.86 -16.49 3.52
N MET A 134 -8.17 -16.72 3.57
CA MET A 134 -8.78 -17.84 4.32
C MET A 134 -8.47 -19.23 3.73
N LYS A 135 -8.22 -19.34 2.41
CA LYS A 135 -7.66 -20.56 1.78
C LYS A 135 -6.17 -20.68 2.05
N ALA A 136 -5.41 -19.60 1.85
CA ALA A 136 -3.96 -19.55 2.04
C ALA A 136 -3.52 -19.84 3.48
N THR A 137 -4.42 -19.70 4.46
CA THR A 137 -4.17 -20.03 5.88
C THR A 137 -5.01 -21.22 6.37
N ALA A 138 -5.59 -22.02 5.47
CA ALA A 138 -6.53 -23.08 5.82
C ALA A 138 -5.89 -24.25 6.58
N LYS A 139 -4.58 -24.46 6.43
CA LYS A 139 -3.81 -25.50 7.13
C LYS A 139 -3.18 -24.90 8.40
N PRO A 140 -3.38 -25.51 9.59
CA PRO A 140 -2.75 -25.03 10.83
C PRO A 140 -1.23 -24.93 10.71
N ASN A 141 -0.65 -23.85 11.26
CA ASN A 141 0.79 -23.55 11.19
C ASN A 141 1.34 -23.61 9.75
N THR A 142 0.60 -23.11 8.77
CA THR A 142 1.08 -22.95 7.39
C THR A 142 0.38 -21.75 6.75
N VAL A 143 1.16 -20.82 6.19
CA VAL A 143 0.66 -19.74 5.35
C VAL A 143 1.21 -19.95 3.94
N TYR A 144 0.32 -20.04 2.94
CA TYR A 144 0.69 -20.12 1.52
C TYR A 144 0.90 -18.69 0.99
N VAL A 145 2.16 -18.32 0.78
CA VAL A 145 2.59 -16.92 0.60
C VAL A 145 2.73 -16.51 -0.86
N GLN A 146 2.80 -17.45 -1.80
CA GLN A 146 2.89 -17.14 -3.22
C GLN A 146 2.36 -18.28 -4.09
N VAL A 147 1.67 -17.93 -5.18
CA VAL A 147 1.32 -18.86 -6.27
C VAL A 147 1.77 -18.27 -7.62
N GLY A 148 2.71 -18.96 -8.26
CA GLY A 148 3.44 -18.50 -9.44
C GLY A 148 4.95 -18.46 -9.19
N ASP A 149 5.73 -19.10 -10.05
CA ASP A 149 7.17 -18.84 -10.18
C ASP A 149 7.34 -17.46 -10.85
N ALA A 150 7.83 -16.49 -10.08
CA ALA A 150 7.91 -15.09 -10.52
C ALA A 150 8.82 -14.92 -11.75
N PHE A 151 10.02 -15.52 -11.74
CA PHE A 151 10.95 -15.44 -12.86
C PHE A 151 10.39 -16.06 -14.14
N ARG A 152 9.60 -17.13 -14.03
CA ARG A 152 8.95 -17.73 -15.19
C ARG A 152 7.83 -16.84 -15.74
N ASP A 153 6.91 -16.38 -14.90
CA ASP A 153 5.81 -15.51 -15.33
C ASP A 153 6.30 -14.15 -15.85
N HIS A 154 7.32 -13.58 -15.21
CA HIS A 154 7.94 -12.33 -15.63
C HIS A 154 8.74 -12.47 -16.93
N SER A 155 9.24 -13.67 -17.25
CA SER A 155 9.80 -13.96 -18.57
C SER A 155 8.74 -14.03 -19.69
N CYS A 156 7.45 -14.10 -19.36
CA CYS A 156 6.37 -14.34 -20.30
C CYS A 156 5.45 -13.13 -20.45
N TRP A 157 4.90 -12.95 -21.65
CA TRP A 157 3.80 -12.04 -21.93
C TRP A 157 2.65 -12.86 -22.53
N GLU A 158 1.78 -13.34 -21.65
CA GLU A 158 0.63 -14.18 -21.97
C GLU A 158 -0.59 -13.73 -21.15
N ARG A 159 -1.79 -14.17 -21.55
CA ARG A 159 -3.03 -13.81 -20.85
C ARG A 159 -3.18 -14.64 -19.57
N PRO A 160 -3.75 -14.09 -18.48
CA PRO A 160 -4.10 -14.88 -17.30
C PRO A 160 -4.91 -16.14 -17.65
N GLU A 161 -5.79 -16.02 -18.64
CA GLU A 161 -6.64 -17.08 -19.17
C GLU A 161 -5.88 -18.19 -19.92
N ASP A 162 -4.68 -17.90 -20.45
CA ASP A 162 -3.92 -18.81 -21.31
C ASP A 162 -2.78 -19.56 -20.61
N MET A 163 -2.31 -19.10 -19.45
CA MET A 163 -0.97 -19.41 -18.87
C MET A 163 -0.39 -20.82 -19.10
N ASP A 164 0.89 -20.92 -19.51
CA ASP A 164 1.73 -22.14 -19.35
C ASP A 164 2.85 -22.01 -18.30
N THR A 165 2.98 -20.87 -17.63
CA THR A 165 4.01 -20.68 -16.59
C THR A 165 3.82 -21.61 -15.37
N PRO A 166 4.89 -22.13 -14.74
CA PRO A 166 4.79 -22.93 -13.52
C PRO A 166 4.12 -22.17 -12.37
N ARG A 167 2.91 -22.59 -12.01
CA ARG A 167 2.13 -22.01 -10.90
C ARG A 167 2.52 -22.64 -9.56
N THR A 168 3.83 -22.60 -9.29
CA THR A 168 4.49 -23.12 -8.09
C THR A 168 3.91 -22.49 -6.83
N VAL A 169 3.77 -23.28 -5.76
CA VAL A 169 3.15 -22.88 -4.51
C VAL A 169 4.22 -22.78 -3.42
N TYR A 170 4.41 -21.59 -2.86
CA TYR A 170 5.36 -21.33 -1.79
C TYR A 170 4.62 -21.07 -0.47
N LYS A 171 5.26 -21.40 0.66
CA LYS A 171 4.65 -21.35 1.99
C LYS A 171 5.69 -21.08 3.08
N VAL A 172 5.22 -20.55 4.20
CA VAL A 172 5.95 -20.51 5.48
C VAL A 172 5.27 -21.42 6.50
N ASP A 173 6.08 -22.02 7.38
CA ASP A 173 5.70 -23.00 8.40
C ASP A 173 6.73 -23.01 9.56
N PRO A 174 6.58 -23.83 10.63
CA PRO A 174 7.46 -23.78 11.80
C PRO A 174 8.97 -24.01 11.56
N SER A 175 9.38 -24.57 10.43
CA SER A 175 10.80 -24.68 10.05
C SER A 175 11.27 -23.64 9.05
N HIS A 176 10.33 -22.90 8.44
CA HIS A 176 10.58 -21.84 7.46
C HIS A 176 9.68 -20.64 7.82
N PRO A 177 10.02 -19.85 8.85
CA PRO A 177 9.15 -18.80 9.37
C PRO A 177 8.93 -17.64 8.38
N GLY A 178 7.90 -16.84 8.66
CA GLY A 178 7.51 -15.65 7.90
C GLY A 178 6.52 -14.82 8.67
N SER A 179 6.99 -14.21 9.76
CA SER A 179 6.19 -13.41 10.68
C SER A 179 5.60 -12.16 10.03
N ASP A 180 6.32 -11.62 9.05
CA ASP A 180 5.93 -10.51 8.18
C ASP A 180 4.62 -10.81 7.44
N VAL A 181 4.68 -11.66 6.41
CA VAL A 181 3.55 -12.04 5.58
C VAL A 181 2.44 -12.72 6.38
N ALA A 182 2.75 -13.42 7.48
CA ALA A 182 1.76 -13.99 8.36
C ALA A 182 1.03 -12.93 9.20
N ALA A 183 1.72 -11.99 9.86
CA ALA A 183 1.05 -10.98 10.69
C ALA A 183 0.37 -9.87 9.87
N GLU A 184 0.83 -9.54 8.66
CA GLU A 184 0.02 -8.76 7.70
C GLU A 184 -1.20 -9.55 7.22
N THR A 185 -1.10 -10.87 6.98
CA THR A 185 -2.29 -11.71 6.71
C THR A 185 -3.26 -11.71 7.90
N ALA A 186 -2.76 -11.71 9.14
CA ALA A 186 -3.59 -11.55 10.33
C ALA A 186 -4.23 -10.16 10.41
N ALA A 187 -3.50 -9.09 10.11
CA ALA A 187 -4.02 -7.73 10.02
C ALA A 187 -5.16 -7.62 9.00
N ALA A 188 -4.98 -8.19 7.80
CA ALA A 188 -5.98 -8.20 6.73
C ALA A 188 -7.27 -8.93 7.14
N LEU A 189 -7.15 -10.09 7.78
CA LEU A 189 -8.29 -10.86 8.25
C LEU A 189 -8.97 -10.18 9.45
N ALA A 190 -8.21 -9.60 10.39
CA ALA A 190 -8.74 -8.85 11.52
C ALA A 190 -9.48 -7.58 11.06
N ALA A 191 -8.91 -6.80 10.14
CA ALA A 191 -9.54 -5.63 9.55
C ALA A 191 -10.82 -6.03 8.77
N GLY A 192 -10.75 -7.09 7.96
CA GLY A 192 -11.90 -7.65 7.25
C GLY A 192 -13.04 -8.06 8.21
N SER A 193 -12.73 -8.62 9.38
CA SER A 193 -13.75 -8.96 10.39
C SER A 193 -14.55 -7.73 10.87
N ILE A 194 -13.94 -6.54 10.90
CA ILE A 194 -14.63 -5.30 11.24
C ILE A 194 -15.55 -4.87 10.09
N VAL A 195 -15.09 -4.97 8.82
CA VAL A 195 -15.87 -4.60 7.62
C VAL A 195 -17.18 -5.41 7.49
N PHE A 196 -17.12 -6.71 7.81
CA PHE A 196 -18.25 -7.64 7.72
C PHE A 196 -19.07 -7.79 9.00
N ARG A 197 -18.66 -7.16 10.11
CA ARG A 197 -19.27 -7.35 11.45
C ARG A 197 -20.79 -7.37 11.45
N ASP A 198 -21.41 -6.37 10.81
CA ASP A 198 -22.86 -6.19 10.77
C ASP A 198 -23.51 -6.80 9.51
N ALA A 199 -22.71 -7.05 8.46
CA ALA A 199 -23.21 -7.45 7.13
C ALA A 199 -23.14 -8.96 6.86
N ASP A 200 -22.20 -9.65 7.51
CA ASP A 200 -22.08 -11.11 7.55
C ASP A 200 -21.36 -11.50 8.86
N PRO A 201 -22.09 -11.55 9.99
CA PRO A 201 -21.49 -11.83 11.30
C PRO A 201 -20.78 -13.19 11.36
N VAL A 202 -21.24 -14.17 10.59
CA VAL A 202 -20.67 -15.53 10.54
C VAL A 202 -19.32 -15.51 9.83
N TYR A 203 -19.20 -14.83 8.69
CA TYR A 203 -17.93 -14.62 8.01
C TYR A 203 -16.99 -13.74 8.85
N SER A 204 -17.49 -12.66 9.44
CA SER A 204 -16.76 -11.80 10.39
C SER A 204 -16.10 -12.63 11.51
N LYS A 205 -16.86 -13.51 12.18
CA LYS A 205 -16.30 -14.38 13.22
C LYS A 205 -15.21 -15.30 12.66
N ARG A 206 -15.46 -15.96 11.52
CA ARG A 206 -14.48 -16.85 10.87
C ARG A 206 -13.19 -16.13 10.47
N LEU A 207 -13.26 -14.89 10.01
CA LEU A 207 -12.09 -14.05 9.73
C LEU A 207 -11.30 -13.76 11.02
N LEU A 208 -11.98 -13.35 12.10
CA LEU A 208 -11.31 -13.03 13.36
C LEU A 208 -10.69 -14.27 14.02
N ASP A 209 -11.43 -15.39 14.07
CA ASP A 209 -10.94 -16.68 14.58
C ASP A 209 -9.65 -17.11 13.85
N ARG A 210 -9.58 -16.90 12.52
CA ARG A 210 -8.37 -17.19 11.74
C ARG A 210 -7.26 -16.17 11.96
N ALA A 211 -7.58 -14.87 12.02
CA ALA A 211 -6.60 -13.82 12.24
C ALA A 211 -5.80 -14.05 13.53
N ILE A 212 -6.49 -14.46 14.60
CA ILE A 212 -5.89 -14.84 15.88
C ILE A 212 -4.88 -15.99 15.69
N ALA A 213 -5.31 -17.11 15.10
CA ALA A 213 -4.46 -18.29 14.91
C ALA A 213 -3.26 -18.05 13.95
N VAL A 214 -3.39 -17.16 12.98
CA VAL A 214 -2.30 -16.78 12.05
C VAL A 214 -1.30 -15.84 12.75
N PHE A 215 -1.77 -14.94 13.62
CA PHE A 215 -0.89 -14.11 14.45
C PHE A 215 -0.15 -14.93 15.51
N GLU A 216 -0.82 -15.89 16.15
CA GLU A 216 -0.17 -16.84 17.08
C GLU A 216 0.95 -17.63 16.39
N PHE A 217 0.78 -18.01 15.12
CA PHE A 217 1.86 -18.59 14.32
C PHE A 217 2.99 -17.57 14.06
N ALA A 218 2.66 -16.34 13.63
CA ALA A 218 3.62 -15.30 13.29
C ALA A 218 4.50 -14.87 14.48
N ASP A 219 3.90 -14.70 15.67
CA ASP A 219 4.59 -14.25 16.89
C ASP A 219 5.46 -15.35 17.52
N LYS A 220 5.04 -16.63 17.36
CA LYS A 220 5.71 -17.79 17.93
C LYS A 220 6.90 -18.28 17.08
N TYR A 221 6.77 -18.24 15.76
CA TYR A 221 7.79 -18.71 14.82
C TYR A 221 8.42 -17.50 14.13
N ARG A 222 9.34 -16.83 14.84
CA ARG A 222 9.88 -15.53 14.43
C ARG A 222 10.96 -15.62 13.36
N GLY A 223 10.77 -14.86 12.28
CA GLY A 223 11.73 -14.69 11.18
C GLY A 223 11.03 -14.16 9.93
N PRO A 224 11.71 -13.42 9.04
CA PRO A 224 11.08 -12.90 7.83
C PRO A 224 11.05 -13.93 6.71
N TYR A 225 9.99 -13.92 5.89
CA TYR A 225 9.78 -14.97 4.89
C TYR A 225 10.85 -15.01 3.81
N SER A 226 11.46 -13.86 3.50
CA SER A 226 12.59 -13.72 2.60
C SER A 226 13.80 -14.57 3.01
N SER A 227 14.03 -14.81 4.32
CA SER A 227 15.16 -15.61 4.80
C SER A 227 15.10 -17.08 4.38
N SER A 228 13.91 -17.61 4.09
CA SER A 228 13.72 -19.01 3.64
C SER A 228 13.24 -19.13 2.19
N LEU A 229 12.69 -18.05 1.62
CA LEU A 229 12.09 -18.03 0.28
C LEU A 229 12.75 -17.01 -0.68
N HIS A 230 13.93 -16.48 -0.33
CA HIS A 230 14.68 -15.47 -1.12
C HIS A 230 14.57 -15.68 -2.64
N ASP A 231 15.01 -16.84 -3.13
CA ASP A 231 15.09 -17.15 -4.57
C ASP A 231 13.72 -17.30 -5.27
N ALA A 232 12.62 -17.21 -4.53
CA ALA A 232 11.24 -17.24 -5.03
C ALA A 232 10.50 -15.89 -4.92
N VAL A 233 10.90 -15.04 -3.98
CA VAL A 233 10.20 -13.78 -3.63
C VAL A 233 11.01 -12.54 -4.00
N CYS A 234 12.34 -12.61 -3.95
CA CYS A 234 13.25 -11.55 -4.38
C CYS A 234 13.55 -11.64 -5.88
N PRO A 235 13.75 -10.51 -6.58
CA PRO A 235 13.78 -9.14 -6.08
C PRO A 235 12.39 -8.46 -5.99
N CYS A 236 11.29 -9.18 -6.26
CA CYS A 236 9.95 -8.59 -6.36
C CYS A 236 9.44 -8.03 -5.02
N TYR A 237 9.44 -8.88 -3.99
CA TYR A 237 8.94 -8.60 -2.64
C TYR A 237 9.87 -9.26 -1.62
N CYS A 238 11.10 -8.74 -1.51
CA CYS A 238 11.92 -9.02 -0.33
C CYS A 238 11.32 -8.29 0.87
N ASP A 239 11.43 -8.87 2.07
CA ASP A 239 11.40 -8.09 3.31
C ASP A 239 12.68 -7.24 3.37
N PHE A 240 12.51 -5.92 3.56
CA PHE A 240 13.59 -4.95 3.76
C PHE A 240 13.53 -4.24 5.13
N SER A 241 12.35 -4.15 5.76
CA SER A 241 12.19 -3.54 7.10
C SER A 241 12.45 -4.50 8.27
N GLY A 242 12.34 -5.80 8.02
CA GLY A 242 12.18 -6.83 9.04
C GLY A 242 10.72 -6.98 9.46
N TYR A 243 10.37 -8.17 9.95
CA TYR A 243 9.00 -8.54 10.38
C TYR A 243 8.46 -7.85 11.66
N LYS A 244 9.19 -6.88 12.21
CA LYS A 244 8.93 -6.36 13.57
C LYS A 244 7.64 -5.55 13.61
N ASP A 245 7.43 -4.73 12.61
CA ASP A 245 6.27 -3.87 12.49
C ASP A 245 5.02 -4.65 12.08
N GLU A 246 5.09 -5.74 11.30
CA GLU A 246 3.90 -6.60 11.08
C GLU A 246 3.40 -7.22 12.39
N LEU A 247 4.29 -7.56 13.33
CA LEU A 247 3.89 -8.05 14.65
C LEU A 247 3.16 -6.96 15.46
N LEU A 248 3.61 -5.70 15.43
CA LEU A 248 2.89 -4.58 16.05
C LEU A 248 1.57 -4.23 15.32
N TRP A 249 1.56 -4.32 13.99
CA TRP A 249 0.43 -4.02 13.11
C TRP A 249 -0.68 -5.05 13.21
N GLY A 250 -0.34 -6.34 13.15
CA GLY A 250 -1.24 -7.47 13.40
C GLY A 250 -1.84 -7.38 14.80
N ALA A 251 -1.05 -7.08 15.83
CA ALA A 251 -1.55 -6.84 17.18
C ALA A 251 -2.48 -5.62 17.25
N ALA A 252 -2.16 -4.51 16.58
CA ALA A 252 -3.01 -3.31 16.54
C ALA A 252 -4.37 -3.58 15.88
N TRP A 253 -4.40 -4.34 14.78
CA TRP A 253 -5.65 -4.76 14.13
C TRP A 253 -6.43 -5.78 14.95
N LEU A 254 -5.77 -6.74 15.60
CA LEU A 254 -6.42 -7.72 16.48
C LEU A 254 -6.98 -7.07 17.75
N HIS A 255 -6.30 -6.10 18.35
CA HIS A 255 -6.83 -5.27 19.43
C HIS A 255 -8.08 -4.50 18.98
N LYS A 256 -7.98 -3.80 17.84
CA LYS A 256 -9.11 -3.04 17.24
C LYS A 256 -10.32 -3.93 16.93
N ALA A 257 -10.08 -5.14 16.43
CA ALA A 257 -11.11 -6.08 16.02
C ALA A 257 -11.74 -6.82 17.21
N SER A 258 -10.93 -7.45 18.07
CA SER A 258 -11.38 -8.34 19.15
C SER A 258 -11.71 -7.64 20.46
N ARG A 259 -11.15 -6.44 20.70
CA ARG A 259 -11.15 -5.73 21.99
C ARG A 259 -10.55 -6.51 23.17
N ARG A 260 -9.79 -7.58 22.93
CA ARG A 260 -9.11 -8.34 23.99
C ARG A 260 -7.90 -7.57 24.54
N ARG A 261 -7.77 -7.58 25.87
CA ARG A 261 -6.71 -6.86 26.60
C ARG A 261 -5.30 -7.38 26.28
N GLU A 262 -5.17 -8.65 25.94
CA GLU A 262 -3.91 -9.32 25.56
C GLU A 262 -3.17 -8.59 24.42
N TYR A 263 -3.88 -8.13 23.38
CA TYR A 263 -3.26 -7.40 22.27
C TYR A 263 -2.91 -5.97 22.66
N ARG A 264 -3.72 -5.30 23.49
CA ARG A 264 -3.39 -3.97 24.06
C ARG A 264 -2.11 -4.02 24.88
N GLU A 265 -1.96 -5.04 25.71
CA GLU A 265 -0.75 -5.31 26.51
C GLU A 265 0.44 -5.70 25.64
N TYR A 266 0.24 -6.54 24.61
CA TYR A 266 1.28 -6.92 23.65
C TYR A 266 1.89 -5.70 22.96
N ILE A 267 1.05 -4.80 22.42
CA ILE A 267 1.48 -3.58 21.71
C ILE A 267 2.40 -2.75 22.62
N LYS A 268 2.00 -2.51 23.87
CA LYS A 268 2.78 -1.70 24.81
C LYS A 268 4.05 -2.40 25.29
N LYS A 269 3.97 -3.68 25.63
CA LYS A 269 5.12 -4.48 26.10
C LYS A 269 6.22 -4.57 25.03
N ASN A 270 5.83 -4.67 23.76
CA ASN A 270 6.77 -4.82 22.65
C ASN A 270 7.12 -3.49 21.96
N GLU A 271 6.52 -2.36 22.35
CA GLU A 271 6.65 -1.04 21.70
C GLU A 271 8.09 -0.68 21.34
N VAL A 272 9.02 -0.76 22.30
CA VAL A 272 10.44 -0.42 22.07
C VAL A 272 11.18 -1.55 21.35
N VAL A 273 10.92 -2.82 21.69
CA VAL A 273 11.67 -3.99 21.17
C VAL A 273 11.38 -4.25 19.69
N LEU A 274 10.14 -4.00 19.27
CA LEU A 274 9.69 -4.04 17.89
C LEU A 274 9.77 -2.65 17.20
N GLY A 275 10.45 -1.68 17.81
CA GLY A 275 10.86 -0.44 17.13
C GLY A 275 9.72 0.52 16.77
N ALA A 276 8.65 0.65 17.57
CA ALA A 276 7.49 1.47 17.20
C ALA A 276 7.82 2.95 16.83
N SER A 277 8.94 3.49 17.30
CA SER A 277 9.48 4.82 16.96
C SER A 277 10.57 4.83 15.88
N GLU A 278 11.00 3.67 15.39
CA GLU A 278 11.91 3.50 14.26
C GLU A 278 11.15 3.71 12.93
N SER A 279 11.84 4.12 11.86
CA SER A 279 11.33 4.20 10.47
C SER A 279 9.98 4.92 10.24
N ILE A 280 9.53 5.78 11.16
CA ILE A 280 8.19 6.40 11.15
C ILE A 280 7.86 7.29 9.94
N ASN A 281 8.78 7.47 8.99
CA ASN A 281 8.60 8.24 7.76
C ASN A 281 8.31 7.35 6.52
N GLU A 282 7.96 6.08 6.73
CA GLU A 282 7.60 5.14 5.66
C GLU A 282 6.24 4.46 5.88
N PHE A 283 5.55 4.17 4.77
CA PHE A 283 4.36 3.32 4.77
C PHE A 283 4.10 2.64 3.41
N GLY A 284 4.12 1.31 3.39
CA GLY A 284 3.89 0.49 2.20
C GLY A 284 3.65 -0.98 2.53
N TRP A 285 3.70 -1.83 1.51
CA TRP A 285 3.58 -3.29 1.69
C TRP A 285 4.73 -3.88 2.49
N ASP A 286 5.90 -3.23 2.51
CA ASP A 286 7.11 -3.59 3.27
C ASP A 286 7.06 -3.02 4.69
N ASN A 287 7.05 -1.68 4.85
CA ASN A 287 7.07 -1.04 6.18
C ASN A 287 5.70 -0.50 6.65
N LYS A 288 5.35 -0.73 7.92
CA LYS A 288 4.07 -0.35 8.57
C LYS A 288 4.20 0.72 9.67
N HIS A 289 5.40 1.14 10.07
CA HIS A 289 5.61 1.97 11.28
C HIS A 289 4.74 3.24 11.34
N ALA A 290 4.65 4.01 10.26
CA ALA A 290 3.79 5.20 10.24
C ALA A 290 2.29 4.84 10.39
N GLY A 291 1.86 3.76 9.74
CA GLY A 291 0.49 3.24 9.81
C GLY A 291 0.11 2.74 11.20
N ILE A 292 1.02 2.06 11.90
CA ILE A 292 0.85 1.60 13.29
C ILE A 292 0.61 2.77 14.23
N ASN A 293 1.50 3.78 14.18
CA ASN A 293 1.41 4.96 15.03
C ASN A 293 0.11 5.73 14.78
N VAL A 294 -0.24 5.97 13.51
CA VAL A 294 -1.54 6.58 13.15
C VAL A 294 -2.71 5.72 13.65
N LEU A 295 -2.74 4.41 13.40
CA LEU A 295 -3.85 3.53 13.77
C LEU A 295 -4.11 3.51 15.29
N ILE A 296 -3.05 3.44 16.10
CA ILE A 296 -3.11 3.37 17.57
C ILE A 296 -3.42 4.74 18.18
N SER A 297 -2.88 5.84 17.61
CA SER A 297 -3.16 7.21 18.07
C SER A 297 -4.66 7.55 18.13
N LYS A 298 -5.50 6.83 17.38
CA LYS A 298 -6.97 6.93 17.45
C LYS A 298 -7.49 6.71 18.88
N GLU A 299 -6.90 5.80 19.65
CA GLU A 299 -7.36 5.49 21.01
C GLU A 299 -6.91 6.56 22.02
N VAL A 300 -5.73 7.15 21.80
CA VAL A 300 -5.28 8.35 22.52
C VAL A 300 -6.21 9.54 22.24
N LEU A 301 -6.49 9.82 20.96
CA LEU A 301 -7.26 10.99 20.54
C LEU A 301 -8.76 10.88 20.83
N MET A 302 -9.37 9.71 20.62
CA MET A 302 -10.82 9.52 20.74
C MET A 302 -11.25 8.82 22.04
N GLY A 303 -10.37 7.99 22.62
CA GLY A 303 -10.60 7.33 23.91
C GLY A 303 -9.98 8.04 25.11
N LYS A 304 -9.11 9.04 24.88
CA LYS A 304 -8.27 9.70 25.91
C LYS A 304 -7.35 8.73 26.67
N ASP A 305 -6.89 7.68 26.00
CA ASP A 305 -6.02 6.66 26.58
C ASP A 305 -4.54 7.09 26.56
N GLU A 306 -4.03 7.61 27.69
CA GLU A 306 -2.63 8.05 27.83
C GLU A 306 -1.61 6.90 27.69
N TYR A 307 -2.04 5.63 27.85
CA TYR A 307 -1.17 4.45 27.75
C TYR A 307 -0.41 4.39 26.42
N PHE A 308 -1.03 4.86 25.33
CA PHE A 308 -0.45 4.89 23.99
C PHE A 308 0.00 6.29 23.53
N GLN A 309 0.17 7.25 24.44
CA GLN A 309 0.53 8.64 24.11
C GLN A 309 1.81 8.76 23.24
N SER A 310 2.77 7.84 23.38
CA SER A 310 3.96 7.74 22.52
C SER A 310 3.63 7.50 21.04
N PHE A 311 2.69 6.60 20.73
CA PHE A 311 2.23 6.37 19.36
C PHE A 311 1.58 7.61 18.74
N ARG A 312 0.92 8.44 19.56
CA ARG A 312 0.44 9.75 19.11
C ARG A 312 1.60 10.72 18.84
N VAL A 313 2.61 10.80 19.70
CA VAL A 313 3.79 11.66 19.47
C VAL A 313 4.51 11.27 18.17
N ASN A 314 4.69 9.97 17.92
CA ASN A 314 5.24 9.46 16.66
C ASN A 314 4.36 9.83 15.46
N ALA A 315 3.03 9.70 15.57
CA ALA A 315 2.09 10.11 14.53
C ALA A 315 2.13 11.62 14.26
N ASP A 316 2.19 12.46 15.31
CA ASP A 316 2.33 13.91 15.19
C ASP A 316 3.66 14.26 14.48
N ASN A 317 4.79 13.66 14.88
CA ASN A 317 6.10 13.86 14.23
C ASN A 317 6.10 13.47 12.74
N PHE A 318 5.56 12.31 12.40
CA PHE A 318 5.40 11.85 11.01
C PHE A 318 4.50 12.79 10.19
N MET A 319 3.41 13.29 10.78
CA MET A 319 2.54 14.24 10.09
C MET A 319 3.25 15.56 9.81
N CYS A 320 4.14 16.01 10.70
CA CYS A 320 4.97 17.18 10.45
C CYS A 320 5.96 16.98 9.30
N SER A 321 6.56 15.79 9.15
CA SER A 321 7.53 15.51 8.07
C SER A 321 6.90 15.48 6.67
N LEU A 322 5.59 15.20 6.57
CA LEU A 322 4.83 15.21 5.31
C LEU A 322 4.41 16.60 4.81
N LEU A 323 4.41 17.64 5.66
CA LEU A 323 3.71 18.90 5.38
C LEU A 323 4.61 19.97 4.71
N PRO A 324 4.30 20.40 3.47
CA PRO A 324 5.05 21.45 2.78
C PRO A 324 5.12 22.75 3.60
N GLY A 325 6.32 23.32 3.71
CA GLY A 325 6.58 24.56 4.45
C GLY A 325 6.57 24.42 5.98
N ILE A 326 6.39 23.20 6.52
CA ILE A 326 6.56 22.89 7.94
C ILE A 326 7.82 22.04 8.15
N SER A 327 8.12 21.12 7.23
CA SER A 327 9.35 20.32 7.25
C SER A 327 9.99 20.23 5.87
N ASN A 328 11.32 20.17 5.86
CA ASN A 328 12.15 19.89 4.68
C ASN A 328 12.85 18.53 4.86
N HIS A 329 12.11 17.51 5.32
CA HIS A 329 12.67 16.21 5.65
C HIS A 329 13.29 15.56 4.39
N PRO A 330 14.58 15.17 4.38
CA PRO A 330 15.31 14.89 3.13
C PRO A 330 14.76 13.70 2.33
N GLN A 331 14.08 12.77 3.00
CA GLN A 331 13.43 11.62 2.39
C GLN A 331 12.02 11.92 1.83
N ILE A 332 11.44 13.09 2.08
CA ILE A 332 10.08 13.47 1.64
C ILE A 332 10.18 14.75 0.82
N GLN A 333 10.02 14.61 -0.49
CA GLN A 333 10.18 15.70 -1.44
C GLN A 333 8.84 16.00 -2.12
N TYR A 334 8.78 17.10 -2.87
CA TYR A 334 7.64 17.44 -3.71
C TYR A 334 8.14 17.90 -5.08
N SER A 335 7.45 17.47 -6.14
CA SER A 335 7.70 17.96 -7.51
C SER A 335 7.26 19.41 -7.69
N PRO A 336 7.68 20.12 -8.76
CA PRO A 336 7.14 21.43 -9.14
C PRO A 336 5.60 21.45 -9.28
N GLY A 337 4.99 20.37 -9.75
CA GLY A 337 3.53 20.19 -9.80
C GLY A 337 2.88 19.89 -8.44
N GLY A 338 3.66 19.63 -7.39
CA GLY A 338 3.19 19.36 -6.03
C GLY A 338 2.79 17.90 -5.77
N LEU A 339 3.31 16.94 -6.55
CA LEU A 339 3.24 15.51 -6.24
C LEU A 339 4.23 15.20 -5.12
N LEU A 340 3.81 14.46 -4.10
CA LEU A 340 4.70 13.90 -3.09
C LEU A 340 5.67 12.93 -3.76
N PHE A 341 6.97 13.07 -3.50
CA PHE A 341 8.01 12.20 -4.05
C PHE A 341 8.82 11.53 -2.94
N LYS A 342 8.93 10.20 -3.04
CA LYS A 342 9.84 9.34 -2.29
C LYS A 342 10.60 8.44 -3.27
N VAL A 343 11.90 8.27 -3.02
CA VAL A 343 12.76 7.40 -3.85
C VAL A 343 12.35 5.94 -3.64
N GLY A 344 12.00 5.25 -4.72
CA GLY A 344 11.54 3.87 -4.70
C GLY A 344 11.19 3.35 -6.09
N GLY A 345 10.75 2.08 -6.19
CA GLY A 345 10.44 1.43 -7.46
C GLY A 345 9.15 1.92 -8.14
N SER A 346 8.23 2.53 -7.38
CA SER A 346 6.96 3.09 -7.88
C SER A 346 6.44 4.16 -6.91
N ASN A 347 6.57 5.44 -7.26
CA ASN A 347 6.30 6.54 -6.33
C ASN A 347 4.82 6.59 -5.89
N MET A 348 3.88 6.20 -6.76
CA MET A 348 2.45 6.26 -6.45
C MET A 348 2.02 5.39 -5.26
N GLN A 349 2.83 4.40 -4.86
CA GLN A 349 2.67 3.68 -3.59
C GLN A 349 2.65 4.67 -2.42
N HIS A 350 3.69 5.49 -2.30
CA HIS A 350 3.85 6.43 -1.20
C HIS A 350 2.83 7.59 -1.32
N VAL A 351 2.59 8.11 -2.53
CA VAL A 351 1.60 9.17 -2.76
C VAL A 351 0.23 8.77 -2.22
N THR A 352 -0.22 7.54 -2.51
CA THR A 352 -1.56 7.08 -2.14
C THR A 352 -1.63 6.61 -0.68
N SER A 353 -0.61 5.88 -0.18
CA SER A 353 -0.57 5.38 1.20
C SER A 353 -0.43 6.52 2.23
N LEU A 354 0.45 7.49 1.99
CA LEU A 354 0.72 8.60 2.91
C LEU A 354 -0.43 9.62 2.89
N SER A 355 -1.06 9.85 1.73
CA SER A 355 -2.30 10.65 1.64
C SER A 355 -3.44 10.04 2.44
N PHE A 356 -3.56 8.71 2.41
CA PHE A 356 -4.55 8.01 3.22
C PHE A 356 -4.29 8.17 4.72
N LEU A 357 -3.03 8.09 5.17
CA LEU A 357 -2.67 8.36 6.57
C LEU A 357 -2.96 9.81 6.98
N LEU A 358 -2.59 10.80 6.15
CA LEU A 358 -2.92 12.23 6.36
C LEU A 358 -4.43 12.43 6.56
N LEU A 359 -5.26 11.78 5.74
CA LEU A 359 -6.71 11.85 5.86
C LEU A 359 -7.23 11.14 7.13
N ALA A 360 -6.75 9.92 7.41
CA ALA A 360 -7.16 9.15 8.59
C ALA A 360 -6.83 9.88 9.90
N TYR A 361 -5.60 10.38 10.03
CA TYR A 361 -5.18 11.12 11.22
C TYR A 361 -5.89 12.47 11.33
N SER A 362 -6.09 13.19 10.22
CA SER A 362 -6.96 14.37 10.21
C SER A 362 -8.37 14.07 10.71
N ASN A 363 -8.94 12.91 10.37
CA ASN A 363 -10.27 12.52 10.83
C ASN A 363 -10.28 12.33 12.36
N TYR A 364 -9.25 11.69 12.92
CA TYR A 364 -9.11 11.48 14.37
C TYR A 364 -8.93 12.81 15.12
N LEU A 365 -8.02 13.67 14.65
CA LEU A 365 -7.79 15.01 15.20
C LEU A 365 -9.06 15.87 15.15
N SER A 366 -9.84 15.80 14.06
CA SER A 366 -11.11 16.53 13.93
C SER A 366 -12.14 16.11 14.98
N HIS A 367 -12.23 14.81 15.28
CA HIS A 367 -13.13 14.30 16.32
C HIS A 367 -12.65 14.67 17.74
N ALA A 368 -11.33 14.76 17.95
CA ALA A 368 -10.74 15.14 19.22
C ALA A 368 -10.68 16.67 19.47
N GLY A 369 -11.00 17.50 18.47
CA GLY A 369 -10.79 18.95 18.52
C GLY A 369 -9.31 19.36 18.53
N ALA A 370 -8.42 18.47 18.10
CA ALA A 370 -6.97 18.57 18.26
C ALA A 370 -6.23 19.13 17.03
N ARG A 371 -4.94 19.45 17.23
CA ARG A 371 -3.98 19.87 16.20
C ARG A 371 -2.68 19.08 16.37
N VAL A 372 -1.92 18.96 15.29
CA VAL A 372 -0.53 18.48 15.32
C VAL A 372 0.37 19.61 15.84
N SER A 373 1.31 19.31 16.73
CA SER A 373 2.38 20.24 17.12
C SER A 373 3.67 19.87 16.40
N CYS A 374 4.26 20.82 15.67
CA CYS A 374 5.46 20.64 14.86
C CYS A 374 6.67 21.43 15.41
N GLY A 375 6.68 21.68 16.72
CA GLY A 375 7.73 22.44 17.39
C GLY A 375 7.88 23.85 16.79
N ALA A 376 9.10 24.20 16.38
CA ALA A 376 9.38 25.48 15.71
C ALA A 376 8.65 25.64 14.36
N GLY A 377 8.22 24.55 13.71
CA GLY A 377 7.37 24.56 12.50
C GLY A 377 5.90 24.92 12.76
N GLY A 378 5.53 25.29 14.00
CA GLY A 378 4.18 25.72 14.35
C GLY A 378 3.21 24.56 14.62
N SER A 379 1.95 24.69 14.20
CA SER A 379 0.93 23.63 14.39
C SER A 379 0.05 23.42 13.16
N ALA A 380 -0.18 22.16 12.80
CA ALA A 380 -1.02 21.80 11.67
C ALA A 380 -2.46 21.49 12.10
N SER A 381 -3.43 22.13 11.45
CA SER A 381 -4.85 21.82 11.59
C SER A 381 -5.25 20.58 10.80
N PRO A 382 -6.34 19.88 11.18
CA PRO A 382 -6.94 18.83 10.35
C PRO A 382 -7.23 19.30 8.91
N THR A 383 -7.62 20.56 8.73
CA THR A 383 -7.87 21.15 7.40
C THR A 383 -6.59 21.43 6.60
N GLN A 384 -5.39 21.47 7.21
CA GLN A 384 -4.13 21.43 6.47
C GLN A 384 -3.84 20.00 5.98
N LEU A 385 -3.90 19.00 6.86
CA LEU A 385 -3.67 17.59 6.50
C LEU A 385 -4.62 17.11 5.37
N ARG A 386 -5.93 17.41 5.48
CA ARG A 386 -6.91 17.10 4.43
C ARG A 386 -6.64 17.82 3.11
N ARG A 387 -6.09 19.04 3.11
CA ARG A 387 -5.76 19.76 1.87
C ARG A 387 -4.54 19.15 1.17
N VAL A 388 -3.53 18.69 1.91
CA VAL A 388 -2.39 17.95 1.33
C VAL A 388 -2.86 16.62 0.75
N ALA A 389 -3.62 15.82 1.51
CA ALA A 389 -4.20 14.56 1.00
C ALA A 389 -5.10 14.78 -0.23
N LYS A 390 -5.93 15.82 -0.24
CA LYS A 390 -6.76 16.16 -1.41
C LYS A 390 -5.90 16.54 -2.61
N ARG A 391 -4.87 17.37 -2.43
CA ARG A 391 -3.96 17.81 -3.52
C ARG A 391 -3.30 16.63 -4.23
N GLN A 392 -2.94 15.57 -3.51
CA GLN A 392 -2.38 14.35 -4.11
C GLN A 392 -3.43 13.57 -4.93
N VAL A 393 -4.66 13.46 -4.42
CA VAL A 393 -5.78 12.86 -5.17
C VAL A 393 -6.11 13.68 -6.43
N ASP A 394 -6.16 15.01 -6.31
CA ASP A 394 -6.39 15.91 -7.45
C ASP A 394 -5.27 15.78 -8.49
N TYR A 395 -4.01 15.69 -8.06
CA TYR A 395 -2.87 15.45 -8.95
C TYR A 395 -3.06 14.13 -9.73
N ILE A 396 -3.47 13.03 -9.08
CA ILE A 396 -3.74 11.74 -9.73
C ILE A 396 -4.92 11.82 -10.72
N LEU A 397 -5.93 12.66 -10.42
CA LEU A 397 -7.12 12.82 -11.25
C LEU A 397 -6.95 13.84 -12.39
N GLY A 398 -5.95 14.71 -12.34
CA GLY A 398 -5.50 15.48 -13.50
C GLY A 398 -4.87 16.85 -13.23
N ASP A 399 -4.88 17.35 -11.98
CA ASP A 399 -4.41 18.70 -11.60
C ASP A 399 -2.87 18.82 -11.53
N ASN A 400 -2.19 18.29 -12.55
CA ASN A 400 -0.74 18.21 -12.70
C ASN A 400 -0.24 18.94 -13.96
N PRO A 401 1.08 19.18 -14.12
CA PRO A 401 1.63 19.90 -15.27
C PRO A 401 1.29 19.29 -16.64
N LEU A 402 1.04 17.97 -16.70
CA LEU A 402 0.67 17.27 -17.94
C LEU A 402 -0.84 17.36 -18.26
N ARG A 403 -1.67 17.88 -17.33
CA ARG A 403 -3.15 17.88 -17.42
C ARG A 403 -3.69 16.50 -17.80
N MET A 404 -3.18 15.47 -17.12
CA MET A 404 -3.36 14.06 -17.47
C MET A 404 -3.66 13.28 -16.20
N SER A 405 -4.81 12.61 -16.11
CA SER A 405 -5.03 11.66 -15.02
C SER A 405 -4.02 10.52 -15.13
N TYR A 406 -3.61 9.97 -14.00
CA TYR A 406 -2.89 8.69 -13.92
C TYR A 406 -3.83 7.50 -13.64
N MET A 407 -5.13 7.75 -13.46
CA MET A 407 -6.17 6.74 -13.41
C MET A 407 -6.69 6.41 -14.81
N VAL A 408 -6.53 5.16 -15.25
CA VAL A 408 -6.99 4.70 -16.57
C VAL A 408 -8.52 4.82 -16.69
N GLY A 409 -8.98 5.53 -17.72
CA GLY A 409 -10.41 5.76 -17.97
C GLY A 409 -11.05 6.90 -17.15
N TYR A 410 -10.26 7.71 -16.43
CA TYR A 410 -10.73 8.93 -15.80
C TYR A 410 -10.28 10.18 -16.58
N GLY A 411 -11.15 11.18 -16.69
CA GLY A 411 -10.89 12.41 -17.46
C GLY A 411 -10.72 12.18 -18.98
N ALA A 412 -10.37 13.26 -19.70
CA ALA A 412 -10.17 13.21 -21.15
C ALA A 412 -8.80 12.64 -21.59
N ARG A 413 -7.80 12.73 -20.71
CA ARG A 413 -6.42 12.27 -20.95
C ARG A 413 -5.95 11.41 -19.76
N PHE A 414 -5.65 10.15 -20.04
CA PHE A 414 -5.23 9.11 -19.08
C PHE A 414 -4.27 8.11 -19.76
N PRO A 415 -3.54 7.25 -19.01
CA PRO A 415 -2.52 6.37 -19.59
C PRO A 415 -3.18 5.29 -20.45
N ARG A 416 -2.65 5.08 -21.66
CA ARG A 416 -3.18 4.13 -22.64
C ARG A 416 -2.27 2.92 -22.85
N ARG A 417 -1.05 2.93 -22.33
CA ARG A 417 -0.02 1.90 -22.58
C ARG A 417 0.56 1.35 -21.27
N ILE A 418 -0.31 1.08 -20.29
CA ILE A 418 0.09 0.53 -18.98
C ILE A 418 0.79 -0.82 -19.08
N HIS A 419 1.76 -1.08 -18.21
CA HIS A 419 2.42 -2.37 -18.05
C HIS A 419 1.46 -3.36 -17.38
N HIS A 420 0.60 -4.00 -18.17
CA HIS A 420 -0.34 -5.01 -17.67
C HIS A 420 -0.70 -6.02 -18.77
N ARG A 421 -0.41 -7.31 -18.54
CA ARG A 421 -0.59 -8.41 -19.51
C ARG A 421 -2.02 -8.50 -20.03
N GLY A 422 -2.99 -8.72 -19.15
CA GLY A 422 -4.41 -8.83 -19.52
C GLY A 422 -5.02 -7.57 -20.15
N SER A 423 -4.36 -6.41 -20.05
CA SER A 423 -4.83 -5.15 -20.66
C SER A 423 -4.25 -4.99 -22.08
N SER A 424 -2.96 -5.27 -22.24
CA SER A 424 -2.20 -5.13 -23.49
C SER A 424 -2.46 -6.25 -24.51
N LEU A 425 -2.95 -7.42 -24.09
CA LEU A 425 -3.28 -8.55 -24.95
C LEU A 425 -4.77 -8.56 -25.32
N PRO A 426 -5.16 -8.95 -26.56
CA PRO A 426 -6.57 -9.01 -26.96
C PRO A 426 -7.29 -10.09 -26.14
N SER A 427 -8.45 -9.75 -25.56
CA SER A 427 -9.23 -10.70 -24.74
C SER A 427 -9.57 -12.00 -25.49
N VAL A 428 -9.87 -13.07 -24.74
CA VAL A 428 -10.27 -14.39 -25.31
C VAL A 428 -11.48 -14.26 -26.25
N ALA A 429 -12.37 -13.28 -26.02
CA ALA A 429 -13.50 -13.01 -26.90
C ALA A 429 -13.11 -12.36 -28.24
N ALA A 430 -12.04 -11.54 -28.25
CA ALA A 430 -11.53 -10.89 -29.47
C ALA A 430 -10.50 -11.75 -30.22
N HIS A 431 -9.80 -12.65 -29.51
CA HIS A 431 -8.83 -13.59 -30.07
C HIS A 431 -8.96 -14.96 -29.38
N PRO A 432 -9.84 -15.86 -29.86
CA PRO A 432 -10.10 -17.14 -29.19
C PRO A 432 -8.95 -18.17 -29.23
N ALA A 433 -7.94 -17.95 -30.08
CA ALA A 433 -6.73 -18.76 -30.07
C ALA A 433 -5.86 -18.43 -28.84
N ARG A 434 -5.09 -19.42 -28.37
CA ARG A 434 -4.25 -19.32 -27.16
C ARG A 434 -2.97 -18.52 -27.45
N ILE A 435 -2.66 -17.54 -26.59
CA ILE A 435 -1.41 -16.76 -26.62
C ILE A 435 -0.52 -17.22 -25.45
N GLY A 436 0.23 -18.31 -25.65
CA GLY A 436 1.17 -18.82 -24.65
C GLY A 436 2.44 -17.97 -24.49
N CYS A 437 3.23 -18.23 -23.45
CA CYS A 437 4.31 -17.41 -22.88
C CYS A 437 5.02 -16.36 -23.76
N LYS A 438 5.48 -16.70 -24.96
CA LYS A 438 6.25 -15.79 -25.84
C LYS A 438 5.42 -15.12 -26.94
N GLY A 439 4.19 -15.56 -27.16
CA GLY A 439 3.31 -15.04 -28.21
C GLY A 439 2.90 -13.58 -28.02
N GLY A 440 2.87 -13.09 -26.78
CA GLY A 440 2.53 -11.70 -26.48
C GLY A 440 3.64 -10.67 -26.71
N ALA A 441 4.86 -11.07 -27.09
CA ALA A 441 6.01 -10.16 -27.18
C ALA A 441 5.79 -8.96 -28.12
N ALA A 442 5.05 -9.16 -29.23
CA ALA A 442 4.67 -8.08 -30.15
C ALA A 442 3.69 -7.07 -29.51
N TYR A 443 2.78 -7.54 -28.65
CA TYR A 443 1.85 -6.67 -27.91
C TYR A 443 2.57 -5.90 -26.81
N TYR A 444 3.53 -6.53 -26.11
CA TYR A 444 4.40 -5.86 -25.15
C TYR A 444 5.16 -4.68 -25.79
N ALA A 445 5.86 -4.94 -26.91
CA ALA A 445 6.67 -3.94 -27.61
C ALA A 445 5.86 -2.86 -28.35
N SER A 446 4.54 -3.03 -28.50
CA SER A 446 3.73 -2.18 -29.38
C SER A 446 3.66 -0.70 -28.95
N ALA A 447 3.73 0.20 -29.93
CA ALA A 447 3.42 1.62 -29.75
C ALA A 447 1.90 1.87 -29.57
N ALA A 448 1.04 0.92 -29.96
CA ALA A 448 -0.40 1.05 -29.84
C ALA A 448 -0.89 1.06 -28.37
N PRO A 449 -2.04 1.69 -28.09
CA PRO A 449 -2.79 1.51 -26.84
C PRO A 449 -3.05 0.04 -26.49
N ASN A 450 -3.23 -0.22 -25.20
CA ASN A 450 -3.73 -1.50 -24.71
C ASN A 450 -5.19 -1.71 -25.19
N PRO A 451 -5.53 -2.85 -25.83
CA PRO A 451 -6.87 -3.09 -26.39
C PRO A 451 -7.97 -3.24 -25.33
N ASN A 452 -7.64 -3.73 -24.13
CA ASN A 452 -8.61 -3.80 -23.03
C ASN A 452 -8.28 -2.71 -22.00
N LEU A 453 -9.18 -1.76 -21.77
CA LEU A 453 -9.02 -0.76 -20.71
C LEU A 453 -9.21 -1.41 -19.34
N LEU A 454 -8.15 -1.42 -18.53
CA LEU A 454 -8.20 -1.70 -17.10
C LEU A 454 -8.65 -0.45 -16.36
N VAL A 455 -9.96 -0.16 -16.47
CA VAL A 455 -10.59 1.03 -15.91
C VAL A 455 -10.32 1.12 -14.41
N GLY A 456 -9.84 2.28 -13.96
CA GLY A 456 -9.51 2.57 -12.56
C GLY A 456 -8.09 2.25 -12.12
N ALA A 457 -7.27 1.60 -12.96
CA ALA A 457 -5.87 1.36 -12.64
C ALA A 457 -5.13 2.68 -12.46
N VAL A 458 -4.44 2.85 -11.33
CA VAL A 458 -3.54 3.98 -11.09
C VAL A 458 -2.10 3.47 -11.23
N VAL A 459 -1.38 4.08 -12.17
CA VAL A 459 0.01 3.71 -12.50
C VAL A 459 1.02 4.31 -11.52
N GLY A 460 2.23 3.75 -11.48
CA GLY A 460 3.34 4.23 -10.64
C GLY A 460 3.74 5.70 -10.79
N GLY A 461 3.39 6.33 -11.92
CA GLY A 461 3.56 7.78 -12.17
C GLY A 461 5.02 8.19 -12.36
N PRO A 462 5.36 9.48 -12.20
CA PRO A 462 6.74 9.95 -12.27
C PRO A 462 7.64 9.21 -11.27
N SER A 463 8.77 8.67 -11.77
CA SER A 463 9.79 8.00 -10.96
C SER A 463 10.82 8.96 -10.36
N ASP A 464 10.62 10.26 -10.54
CA ASP A 464 11.46 11.35 -10.06
C ASP A 464 10.60 12.59 -9.74
N ALA A 465 11.22 13.63 -9.20
CA ALA A 465 10.55 14.86 -8.82
C ALA A 465 10.28 15.85 -9.99
N THR A 466 10.32 15.43 -11.27
CA THR A 466 10.19 16.33 -12.43
C THR A 466 8.78 16.42 -13.04
N ASP A 467 7.79 15.73 -12.45
CA ASP A 467 6.42 15.55 -12.99
C ASP A 467 6.34 14.78 -14.34
N ALA A 468 7.47 14.29 -14.87
CA ALA A 468 7.53 13.62 -16.17
C ALA A 468 6.89 12.22 -16.18
N PHE A 469 6.09 11.93 -17.21
CA PHE A 469 5.47 10.61 -17.43
C PHE A 469 5.31 10.30 -18.94
N PRO A 470 5.84 9.18 -19.47
CA PRO A 470 5.92 8.92 -20.91
C PRO A 470 4.80 8.05 -21.51
N ASP A 471 3.86 7.52 -20.70
CA ASP A 471 2.85 6.52 -21.11
C ASP A 471 3.44 5.39 -21.99
N ALA A 472 4.39 4.64 -21.42
CA ALA A 472 5.18 3.65 -22.14
C ALA A 472 5.31 2.32 -21.39
N ARG A 473 4.67 1.27 -21.94
CA ARG A 473 4.55 -0.09 -21.38
C ARG A 473 5.87 -0.75 -20.93
N ALA A 474 7.00 -0.37 -21.52
CA ALA A 474 8.31 -0.90 -21.14
C ALA A 474 8.91 -0.22 -19.89
N VAL A 475 8.39 0.94 -19.49
CA VAL A 475 8.81 1.68 -18.29
C VAL A 475 7.88 1.29 -17.14
N PHE A 476 8.08 0.09 -16.61
CA PHE A 476 7.17 -0.52 -15.64
C PHE A 476 7.08 0.30 -14.33
N GLN A 477 8.20 0.84 -13.84
CA GLN A 477 8.27 1.69 -12.64
C GLN A 477 7.26 2.86 -12.65
N GLN A 478 6.95 3.36 -13.85
CA GLN A 478 6.00 4.45 -14.05
C GLN A 478 4.63 3.99 -14.56
N SER A 479 4.58 2.96 -15.40
CA SER A 479 3.38 2.55 -16.15
C SER A 479 2.67 1.31 -15.63
N GLU A 480 3.21 0.63 -14.63
CA GLU A 480 2.59 -0.50 -13.95
C GLU A 480 1.63 -0.02 -12.85
N PRO A 481 0.38 -0.52 -12.81
CA PRO A 481 -0.48 -0.41 -11.64
C PRO A 481 -0.29 -1.62 -10.71
N THR A 482 -0.48 -1.44 -9.42
CA THR A 482 -0.47 -2.53 -8.44
C THR A 482 -1.69 -2.47 -7.52
N THR A 483 -2.04 -3.61 -6.93
CA THR A 483 -3.17 -3.73 -6.00
C THR A 483 -3.09 -2.74 -4.82
N TYR A 484 -1.91 -2.55 -4.26
CA TYR A 484 -1.69 -1.69 -3.08
C TYR A 484 -1.61 -0.19 -3.38
N ILE A 485 -1.36 0.24 -4.63
CA ILE A 485 -1.51 1.65 -5.03
C ILE A 485 -3.01 2.02 -5.05
N ASN A 486 -3.85 1.11 -5.55
CA ASN A 486 -5.29 1.34 -5.69
C ASN A 486 -6.08 1.20 -4.37
N ALA A 487 -5.61 0.39 -3.42
CA ALA A 487 -6.33 0.12 -2.16
C ALA A 487 -6.59 1.36 -1.27
N PRO A 488 -5.59 2.19 -0.89
CA PRO A 488 -5.83 3.39 -0.08
C PRO A 488 -6.71 4.44 -0.79
N LEU A 489 -6.69 4.48 -2.12
CA LEU A 489 -7.52 5.39 -2.90
C LEU A 489 -9.03 5.16 -2.69
N MET A 490 -9.48 3.94 -2.39
CA MET A 490 -10.90 3.68 -2.09
C MET A 490 -11.39 4.51 -0.90
N GLY A 491 -10.59 4.64 0.17
CA GLY A 491 -10.94 5.46 1.33
C GLY A 491 -10.87 6.97 1.05
N LEU A 492 -9.84 7.40 0.32
CA LEU A 492 -9.63 8.79 -0.08
C LEU A 492 -10.76 9.32 -0.97
N LEU A 493 -11.09 8.58 -2.05
CA LEU A 493 -12.10 8.95 -3.04
C LEU A 493 -13.50 8.93 -2.42
N ALA A 494 -13.81 7.93 -1.59
CA ALA A 494 -15.05 7.93 -0.80
C ALA A 494 -15.16 9.16 0.10
N TYR A 495 -14.10 9.51 0.84
CA TYR A 495 -14.13 10.69 1.69
C TYR A 495 -14.36 11.99 0.91
N PHE A 496 -13.62 12.22 -0.18
CA PHE A 496 -13.73 13.46 -0.97
C PHE A 496 -15.01 13.52 -1.82
N SER A 497 -15.60 12.38 -2.21
CA SER A 497 -16.94 12.33 -2.82
C SER A 497 -18.01 12.88 -1.87
N ALA A 498 -17.96 12.51 -0.59
CA ALA A 498 -18.87 13.04 0.43
C ALA A 498 -18.47 14.43 1.01
N HIS A 499 -17.21 14.86 0.84
CA HIS A 499 -16.65 16.08 1.42
C HIS A 499 -15.73 16.84 0.43
N PRO A 500 -16.23 17.28 -0.74
CA PRO A 500 -15.37 17.75 -1.84
C PRO A 500 -14.74 19.13 -1.58
N ASN A 501 -15.26 19.89 -0.60
CA ASN A 501 -14.71 21.16 -0.11
C ASN A 501 -14.20 21.04 1.34
N PRO A 502 -12.95 20.59 1.61
CA PRO A 502 -12.46 20.35 2.97
C PRO A 502 -12.36 21.59 3.88
N ALA A 503 -12.43 22.79 3.29
CA ALA A 503 -12.40 24.06 4.01
C ALA A 503 -13.71 24.35 4.77
N GLU A 504 -14.87 23.91 4.27
CA GLU A 504 -16.18 24.22 4.85
C GLU A 504 -16.56 23.27 5.99
N GLY A 505 -15.68 23.18 6.98
CA GLY A 505 -16.01 22.58 8.27
C GLY A 505 -17.03 23.43 9.02
N LYS A 506 -18.33 23.30 8.69
CA LYS A 506 -19.42 23.83 9.50
C LYS A 506 -19.38 23.18 10.88
N LEU A 507 -18.66 23.82 11.80
CA LEU A 507 -18.71 23.54 13.23
C LEU A 507 -20.17 23.69 13.65
N LYS A 508 -20.87 22.58 13.89
CA LYS A 508 -22.23 22.60 14.41
C LYS A 508 -22.19 23.05 15.86
N SER A 509 -22.09 24.36 16.06
CA SER A 509 -22.33 24.97 17.36
C SER A 509 -23.69 24.51 17.86
N ARG A 510 -23.69 23.67 18.89
CA ARG A 510 -24.88 23.41 19.71
C ARG A 510 -25.08 24.64 20.60
N THR A 511 -25.48 25.75 19.96
CA THR A 511 -26.00 26.93 20.66
C THR A 511 -27.37 26.56 21.23
N SER A 512 -27.35 25.81 22.34
CA SER A 512 -28.55 25.38 23.04
C SER A 512 -29.15 26.58 23.76
N VAL A 513 -29.98 27.35 23.05
CA VAL A 513 -30.79 28.41 23.65
C VAL A 513 -31.67 27.77 24.72
N MET A 514 -31.46 28.12 25.99
CA MET A 514 -32.30 27.67 27.10
C MET A 514 -33.65 28.38 27.03
N THR A 515 -34.60 27.78 26.32
CA THR A 515 -36.03 28.12 26.44
C THR A 515 -36.63 27.33 27.60
N ASN A 516 -36.75 27.95 28.76
CA ASN A 516 -37.42 27.36 29.93
C ASN A 516 -38.94 27.24 29.69
N GLN A 517 -39.40 26.08 29.23
CA GLN A 517 -40.80 25.64 29.34
C GLN A 517 -40.84 24.17 29.74
N ALA A 518 -41.48 23.88 30.89
CA ALA A 518 -41.62 22.53 31.40
C ALA A 518 -42.88 21.86 30.82
N PRO A 519 -42.83 20.58 30.39
CA PRO A 519 -44.01 19.84 30.00
C PRO A 519 -44.80 19.39 31.26
N PRO A 520 -46.15 19.32 31.19
CA PRO A 520 -46.98 18.86 32.30
C PRO A 520 -46.90 17.33 32.50
N LEU A 521 -47.11 16.90 33.74
CA LEU A 521 -47.25 15.49 34.12
C LEU A 521 -48.56 14.90 33.59
N GLN A 522 -48.51 13.66 33.09
CA GLN A 522 -49.68 12.78 33.00
C GLN A 522 -49.39 11.46 33.72
N MET A 523 -50.36 10.99 34.51
CA MET A 523 -50.24 9.75 35.27
C MET A 523 -50.69 8.54 34.45
N ALA A 524 -50.03 7.40 34.68
CA ALA A 524 -50.59 6.07 34.47
C ALA A 524 -50.40 5.28 35.78
N VAL A 525 -51.35 4.41 36.13
CA VAL A 525 -51.48 3.83 37.47
C VAL A 525 -51.65 2.31 37.38
N SER A 526 -51.15 1.60 38.40
CA SER A 526 -51.31 0.15 38.66
C SER A 526 -50.51 -0.81 37.74
N SER A 527 -50.13 -2.03 38.18
CA SER A 527 -50.39 -2.70 39.48
C SER A 527 -49.30 -3.71 39.88
N THR A 528 -48.81 -3.60 41.13
CA THR A 528 -48.47 -4.66 42.12
C THR A 528 -47.88 -6.03 41.70
N GLY A 529 -46.76 -6.42 42.33
CA GLY A 529 -46.28 -7.81 42.44
C GLY A 529 -45.07 -7.96 43.37
N ASN A 530 -45.22 -8.71 44.48
CA ASN A 530 -44.26 -8.95 45.58
C ASN A 530 -42.85 -9.41 45.14
N LEU A 531 -41.72 -9.03 45.77
CA LEU A 531 -41.26 -9.05 47.19
C LEU A 531 -40.77 -10.41 47.73
N THR A 532 -39.44 -10.60 47.71
CA THR A 532 -38.53 -11.00 48.82
C THR A 532 -37.11 -10.51 48.41
N SER A 533 -36.37 -9.71 49.19
CA SER A 533 -35.65 -10.05 50.44
C SER A 533 -34.47 -11.02 50.15
N ASP A 534 -33.20 -10.72 50.43
CA ASP A 534 -32.55 -9.58 51.14
C ASP A 534 -31.31 -9.04 50.33
N ASP A 535 -30.19 -8.43 50.79
CA ASP A 535 -29.54 -8.30 52.12
C ASP A 535 -28.48 -7.14 52.16
N ASP A 536 -27.81 -6.98 53.31
CA ASP A 536 -26.79 -6.01 53.82
C ASP A 536 -25.56 -5.62 52.91
N VAL A 537 -25.01 -4.38 52.84
CA VAL A 537 -24.39 -3.41 53.82
C VAL A 537 -22.85 -3.57 53.94
N ALA A 538 -21.99 -2.52 53.99
CA ALA A 538 -22.10 -1.07 53.76
C ALA A 538 -20.72 -0.40 53.49
N CYS A 539 -20.68 0.94 53.37
CA CYS A 539 -19.51 1.77 53.06
C CYS A 539 -18.61 2.11 54.27
N ALA A 540 -17.35 2.51 54.00
CA ALA A 540 -16.56 3.41 54.84
C ALA A 540 -15.66 4.32 53.98
N ASP A 541 -15.48 5.57 54.42
CA ASP A 541 -14.60 6.62 53.84
C ASP A 541 -13.58 7.05 54.92
N LEU A 542 -12.42 7.60 54.54
CA LEU A 542 -11.75 8.67 55.30
C LEU A 542 -10.54 9.30 54.59
N ARG A 543 -10.30 10.58 54.93
CA ARG A 543 -9.20 11.47 54.49
C ARG A 543 -8.13 11.54 55.62
N SER A 544 -7.05 12.35 55.66
CA SER A 544 -6.60 13.54 54.90
C SER A 544 -5.12 13.89 55.27
N CYS A 545 -4.67 15.11 54.91
CA CYS A 545 -3.56 15.90 55.52
C CYS A 545 -2.09 15.66 55.06
N HIS A 546 -1.18 16.66 54.99
CA HIS A 546 -1.31 18.13 54.76
C HIS A 546 0.07 18.81 54.49
N LEU A 547 0.09 20.14 54.18
CA LEU A 547 1.25 21.08 54.06
C LEU A 547 2.11 20.96 52.77
N ALA A 548 2.46 21.99 51.96
CA ALA A 548 2.27 23.47 51.90
C ALA A 548 3.32 24.42 52.54
N LEU A 549 4.03 25.19 51.67
CA LEU A 549 4.69 26.53 51.74
C LEU A 549 5.22 26.81 50.28
N SER A 550 5.42 27.99 49.66
CA SER A 550 5.57 29.43 49.99
C SER A 550 7.04 29.91 50.17
N SER A 551 7.55 30.99 49.53
CA SER A 551 7.09 31.85 48.40
C SER A 551 8.21 32.83 47.91
N ARG A 552 7.91 33.72 46.92
CA ARG A 552 8.67 34.87 46.32
C ARG A 552 9.29 34.61 44.92
N ALA A 553 9.34 35.51 43.92
CA ALA A 553 9.05 36.96 43.68
C ALA A 553 10.27 37.90 43.52
N GLY A 554 10.29 38.66 42.41
CA GLY A 554 11.34 39.58 41.91
C GLY A 554 11.62 39.30 40.41
N SER A 555 11.53 40.19 39.41
CA SER A 555 11.92 41.61 39.20
C SER A 555 13.42 41.82 38.89
N ALA A 556 13.88 42.64 37.92
CA ALA A 556 13.24 43.26 36.74
C ALA A 556 14.29 43.93 35.81
N LEU A 557 14.10 43.88 34.47
CA LEU A 557 14.70 44.77 33.43
C LEU A 557 16.27 44.72 33.27
N PRO A 558 16.95 45.55 32.44
CA PRO A 558 17.33 45.10 31.08
C PRO A 558 18.75 45.49 30.59
N LEU A 559 19.15 45.05 29.39
CA LEU A 559 20.21 45.70 28.60
C LEU A 559 19.92 45.71 27.09
N SER A 560 20.26 46.83 26.45
CA SER A 560 20.39 47.04 25.00
C SER A 560 21.85 46.75 24.55
N ASN A 561 22.36 46.90 23.32
CA ASN A 561 22.02 47.67 22.10
C ASN A 561 22.63 46.91 20.89
N SER A 562 22.02 46.81 19.70
CA SER A 562 22.13 47.69 18.51
C SER A 562 23.53 47.91 17.89
N GLY A 563 23.71 47.54 16.61
CA GLY A 563 24.92 47.72 15.77
C GLY A 563 25.00 46.60 14.71
N VAL A 564 24.98 46.78 13.37
CA VAL A 564 25.14 47.95 12.46
C VAL A 564 26.58 48.49 12.42
N ASP A 565 27.37 48.43 11.34
CA ASP A 565 27.35 47.62 10.08
C ASP A 565 28.86 47.33 9.71
N ASP A 566 29.49 47.29 8.51
CA ASP A 566 29.12 47.52 7.10
C ASP A 566 30.16 46.95 6.08
N SER A 567 29.68 46.59 4.88
CA SER A 567 30.34 46.66 3.55
C SER A 567 31.51 45.73 3.10
N LEU A 568 31.50 45.44 1.78
CA LEU A 568 32.62 45.13 0.85
C LEU A 568 33.47 43.83 1.07
N SER A 569 34.11 43.19 0.07
CA SER A 569 33.90 43.13 -1.39
C SER A 569 34.80 42.05 -2.06
N SER A 570 34.61 41.86 -3.37
CA SER A 570 35.54 41.26 -4.35
C SER A 570 35.67 39.72 -4.42
N THR A 571 35.49 39.23 -5.65
CA THR A 571 35.88 37.91 -6.16
C THR A 571 37.38 37.88 -6.50
N PRO A 572 38.00 36.70 -6.58
CA PRO A 572 38.36 36.24 -7.94
C PRO A 572 38.16 34.74 -8.20
N SER A 573 37.89 34.40 -9.46
CA SER A 573 38.21 33.09 -10.06
C SER A 573 39.59 33.16 -10.72
N PRO A 574 40.25 32.02 -11.02
CA PRO A 574 40.18 31.52 -12.41
C PRO A 574 40.24 29.97 -12.56
N GLU A 575 40.23 29.51 -13.81
CA GLU A 575 40.60 28.15 -14.33
C GLU A 575 39.73 26.95 -13.85
N SER A 576 38.95 26.21 -14.67
CA SER A 576 39.17 25.54 -15.97
C SER A 576 40.15 24.35 -15.86
N SER A 577 39.84 23.06 -16.12
CA SER A 577 38.89 22.36 -17.01
C SER A 577 38.92 20.84 -16.67
N PRO A 578 38.31 19.88 -17.41
CA PRO A 578 37.12 19.87 -18.28
C PRO A 578 36.04 18.83 -17.83
N VAL A 579 34.90 18.76 -18.52
CA VAL A 579 33.84 17.73 -18.31
C VAL A 579 33.98 16.57 -19.33
N PRO A 580 33.93 15.30 -18.91
CA PRO A 580 33.85 14.15 -19.83
C PRO A 580 32.39 13.85 -20.22
N ALA A 581 32.04 14.06 -21.50
CA ALA A 581 30.77 13.62 -22.06
C ALA A 581 30.92 12.26 -22.76
N SER A 582 30.38 11.17 -22.19
CA SER A 582 30.27 9.88 -22.88
C SER A 582 29.20 8.95 -22.31
N CYS A 583 28.18 8.63 -23.13
CA CYS A 583 27.51 7.31 -23.23
C CYS A 583 26.32 7.38 -24.22
N LEU A 584 26.62 7.58 -25.52
CA LEU A 584 25.60 7.58 -26.57
C LEU A 584 26.12 6.89 -27.86
N SER A 585 26.81 5.75 -27.70
CA SER A 585 27.64 5.19 -28.78
C SER A 585 27.93 3.67 -28.72
N MET A 586 26.96 2.82 -28.36
CA MET A 586 27.04 1.36 -28.63
C MET A 586 25.80 0.80 -29.34
N CYS A 587 25.62 1.23 -30.59
CA CYS A 587 24.96 0.41 -31.62
C CYS A 587 25.99 0.06 -32.70
N LYS A 588 25.83 -1.11 -33.33
CA LYS A 588 26.73 -1.78 -34.30
C LYS A 588 27.95 -2.52 -33.70
N LYS A 589 27.81 -3.84 -33.57
CA LYS A 589 28.63 -4.82 -34.32
C LYS A 589 28.03 -6.24 -34.17
N TRP A 590 27.49 -6.76 -35.26
CA TRP A 590 27.38 -8.20 -35.52
C TRP A 590 28.30 -8.48 -36.71
N PRO A 591 29.08 -9.58 -36.72
CA PRO A 591 29.73 -10.05 -37.93
C PRO A 591 28.71 -10.77 -38.84
N SER A 592 28.88 -10.60 -40.14
CA SER A 592 28.13 -11.32 -41.18
C SER A 592 28.80 -12.65 -41.55
N ASP A 593 28.23 -13.33 -42.55
CA ASP A 593 28.89 -14.27 -43.48
C ASP A 593 29.24 -15.68 -42.99
N VAL A 594 28.27 -16.61 -43.11
CA VAL A 594 28.48 -17.90 -43.84
C VAL A 594 27.17 -18.34 -44.54
N VAL A 595 27.16 -18.30 -45.88
CA VAL A 595 26.19 -18.93 -46.81
C VAL A 595 26.99 -19.18 -48.10
N PRO A 596 27.11 -20.42 -48.65
CA PRO A 596 26.06 -21.09 -49.44
C PRO A 596 25.97 -22.62 -49.15
N LEU A 597 25.17 -23.48 -49.80
CA LEU A 597 24.41 -23.44 -51.06
C LEU A 597 22.93 -23.84 -50.91
N ALA A 598 22.14 -23.52 -51.92
CA ALA A 598 20.80 -24.05 -52.12
C ALA A 598 20.79 -25.33 -52.97
N SER A 599 19.77 -26.18 -52.78
CA SER A 599 19.22 -27.03 -53.84
C SER A 599 17.71 -27.15 -53.66
N SER A 600 16.99 -27.24 -54.77
CA SER A 600 15.53 -27.30 -54.83
C SER A 600 15.04 -28.73 -55.05
N LEU A 601 13.83 -29.05 -54.59
CA LEU A 601 12.98 -30.05 -55.25
C LEU A 601 11.52 -29.96 -54.80
N GLN A 602 10.60 -30.15 -55.75
CA GLN A 602 9.15 -30.17 -55.52
C GLN A 602 8.62 -31.59 -55.32
N ARG A 603 7.65 -31.75 -54.42
CA ARG A 603 6.40 -32.56 -54.55
C ARG A 603 5.58 -32.33 -53.27
N ARG A 604 4.40 -31.70 -53.34
CA ARG A 604 3.09 -32.30 -53.67
C ARG A 604 2.83 -33.62 -52.92
N HIS A 605 1.92 -33.58 -51.93
CA HIS A 605 0.78 -34.51 -51.92
C HIS A 605 -0.44 -34.01 -51.11
N GLN A 606 -1.56 -33.97 -51.81
CA GLN A 606 -2.96 -34.05 -51.33
C GLN A 606 -3.33 -35.56 -51.21
N LEU A 607 -4.33 -36.08 -50.48
CA LEU A 607 -5.50 -35.59 -49.70
C LEU A 607 -5.86 -36.66 -48.60
N PRO A 608 -6.87 -36.46 -47.70
CA PRO A 608 -7.36 -37.42 -46.68
C PRO A 608 -8.62 -38.20 -47.18
N PRO A 609 -9.60 -38.75 -46.40
CA PRO A 609 -9.80 -38.89 -44.93
C PRO A 609 -10.44 -40.24 -44.41
N ALA A 610 -10.89 -40.25 -43.14
CA ALA A 610 -12.00 -41.05 -42.54
C ALA A 610 -11.71 -42.52 -42.11
N PRO A 611 -12.56 -43.19 -41.28
CA PRO A 611 -13.88 -42.80 -40.75
C PRO A 611 -14.08 -42.86 -39.20
N ARG A 612 -15.33 -42.61 -38.76
CA ARG A 612 -15.82 -42.59 -37.36
C ARG A 612 -16.27 -43.98 -36.86
N GLN A 613 -16.32 -44.16 -35.53
CA GLN A 613 -17.42 -44.91 -34.86
C GLN A 613 -17.92 -44.16 -33.59
N ARG A 614 -18.99 -44.66 -32.94
CA ARG A 614 -19.74 -44.05 -31.81
C ARG A 614 -20.15 -45.13 -30.77
N LEU A 615 -20.83 -44.69 -29.70
CA LEU A 615 -21.51 -45.46 -28.63
C LEU A 615 -20.55 -46.04 -27.55
N ARG A 616 -20.96 -46.24 -26.27
CA ARG A 616 -22.26 -45.99 -25.59
C ARG A 616 -22.07 -45.62 -24.11
N LEU A 617 -23.15 -45.20 -23.43
CA LEU A 617 -23.21 -45.04 -21.97
C LEU A 617 -23.20 -46.40 -21.24
N HIS A 618 -22.74 -46.42 -19.99
CA HIS A 618 -23.52 -47.01 -18.88
C HIS A 618 -23.21 -46.34 -17.53
N LEU A 619 -24.15 -46.42 -16.59
CA LEU A 619 -23.95 -46.14 -15.17
C LEU A 619 -23.76 -47.47 -14.44
N LEU A 620 -23.03 -47.50 -13.30
CA LEU A 620 -23.66 -47.80 -12.00
C LEU A 620 -22.72 -47.62 -10.79
N ARG A 621 -23.37 -47.61 -9.61
CA ARG A 621 -22.89 -47.24 -8.28
C ARG A 621 -21.92 -48.24 -7.61
N HIS A 622 -21.21 -47.71 -6.60
CA HIS A 622 -21.07 -48.20 -5.21
C HIS A 622 -19.77 -48.85 -4.66
N ARG A 623 -19.51 -48.46 -3.40
CA ARG A 623 -18.83 -49.16 -2.27
C ARG A 623 -17.29 -49.27 -2.22
N ARG A 624 -16.73 -48.42 -1.36
CA ARG A 624 -15.65 -48.72 -0.37
C ARG A 624 -16.04 -49.94 0.51
N PRO A 625 -15.09 -50.72 1.11
CA PRO A 625 -14.35 -50.24 2.30
C PRO A 625 -12.91 -50.75 2.57
N SER A 626 -12.22 -49.99 3.42
CA SER A 626 -11.26 -50.35 4.51
C SER A 626 -10.03 -51.27 4.34
N SER A 627 -8.95 -50.88 5.04
CA SER A 627 -7.86 -51.70 5.66
C SER A 627 -6.92 -52.50 4.74
N SER A 628 -5.65 -52.78 5.09
CA SER A 628 -4.71 -52.19 6.08
C SER A 628 -3.30 -52.79 5.88
N SER A 629 -2.23 -52.17 6.41
CA SER A 629 -0.89 -52.76 6.70
C SER A 629 -0.07 -53.34 5.51
N SER A 630 1.26 -53.51 5.54
CA SER A 630 2.35 -52.80 6.26
C SER A 630 3.74 -53.26 5.77
N SER A 631 4.76 -52.41 5.94
CA SER A 631 6.20 -52.75 6.09
C SER A 631 7.05 -53.19 4.86
N ALA A 632 8.36 -53.31 5.12
CA ALA A 632 9.42 -53.98 4.33
C ALA A 632 9.99 -53.29 3.08
N ALA A 633 10.98 -52.43 3.36
CA ALA A 633 11.97 -51.84 2.47
C ALA A 633 12.69 -52.79 1.49
N ALA A 634 13.19 -52.22 0.39
CA ALA A 634 14.37 -52.70 -0.33
C ALA A 634 15.20 -51.50 -0.83
N ALA A 635 16.49 -51.45 -0.50
CA ALA A 635 17.38 -50.38 -0.92
C ALA A 635 18.39 -50.87 -1.97
N ARG A 636 18.52 -50.12 -3.08
CA ARG A 636 19.71 -50.12 -3.95
C ARG A 636 19.95 -48.71 -4.46
N GLY A 637 21.15 -48.18 -4.23
CA GLY A 637 21.57 -46.88 -4.76
C GLY A 637 22.29 -47.01 -6.10
N LEU A 638 22.25 -45.94 -6.89
CA LEU A 638 23.21 -45.63 -7.94
C LEU A 638 23.56 -44.13 -7.84
N SER A 639 24.75 -43.76 -8.29
CA SER A 639 25.34 -42.43 -8.07
C SER A 639 25.62 -41.69 -9.38
N LEU A 640 25.98 -40.41 -9.25
CA LEU A 640 26.64 -39.56 -10.24
C LEU A 640 25.88 -39.25 -11.55
N SER A 641 25.41 -38.01 -11.67
CA SER A 641 25.96 -37.07 -12.67
C SER A 641 25.43 -35.65 -12.47
N SER A 642 26.33 -34.67 -12.45
CA SER A 642 26.00 -33.24 -12.38
C SER A 642 26.13 -32.59 -13.77
N PRO A 643 25.11 -31.90 -14.29
CA PRO A 643 25.26 -30.99 -15.43
C PRO A 643 25.65 -29.57 -14.96
N PRO A 644 26.22 -28.73 -15.86
CA PRO A 644 27.09 -27.63 -15.45
C PRO A 644 26.37 -26.30 -15.14
N SER A 645 27.13 -25.42 -14.49
CA SER A 645 26.84 -23.99 -14.37
C SER A 645 26.51 -23.34 -15.72
N ARG A 646 25.45 -22.53 -15.74
CA ARG A 646 25.11 -21.67 -16.90
C ARG A 646 25.36 -20.21 -16.56
N ALA A 647 25.86 -19.48 -17.55
CA ALA A 647 26.22 -18.07 -17.41
C ALA A 647 25.00 -17.20 -17.05
N ALA A 648 25.21 -16.22 -16.18
CA ALA A 648 24.23 -15.18 -15.90
C ALA A 648 23.97 -14.35 -17.16
N SER A 649 22.71 -14.29 -17.58
CA SER A 649 22.22 -13.24 -18.49
C SER A 649 21.60 -12.13 -17.62
N PRO A 650 21.82 -10.84 -17.95
CA PRO A 650 21.45 -9.75 -17.06
C PRO A 650 19.93 -9.60 -16.93
N CYS A 651 19.40 -9.86 -15.74
CA CYS A 651 18.05 -9.47 -15.36
C CYS A 651 18.11 -8.05 -14.78
N CYS A 652 17.50 -7.08 -15.47
CA CYS A 652 17.50 -5.68 -15.06
C CYS A 652 16.51 -5.42 -13.91
N CYS A 653 16.87 -5.82 -12.69
CA CYS A 653 16.17 -5.47 -11.46
C CYS A 653 17.12 -4.78 -10.49
N CYS A 654 17.36 -3.47 -10.72
CA CYS A 654 18.26 -2.66 -9.90
C CYS A 654 17.63 -2.25 -8.56
N CYS A 655 17.42 -3.20 -7.66
CA CYS A 655 17.13 -2.95 -6.25
C CYS A 655 18.43 -2.59 -5.51
N CYS A 656 19.00 -1.43 -5.82
CA CYS A 656 20.19 -0.89 -5.15
C CYS A 656 19.89 0.49 -4.57
N SER A 657 19.85 0.59 -3.25
CA SER A 657 19.95 1.86 -2.52
C SER A 657 21.01 1.71 -1.43
N SER A 658 22.04 2.56 -1.49
CA SER A 658 23.28 2.40 -0.73
C SER A 658 23.27 3.18 0.59
N SER A 659 23.17 2.48 1.72
CA SER A 659 23.45 3.04 3.06
C SER A 659 24.93 2.88 3.42
N SER A 660 25.81 3.64 2.75
CA SER A 660 27.27 3.54 2.96
C SER A 660 27.81 4.57 3.96
N SER A 661 27.53 4.37 5.25
CA SER A 661 28.23 5.03 6.36
C SER A 661 29.22 4.05 7.00
N LYS A 662 30.49 4.12 6.63
CA LYS A 662 31.56 3.36 7.27
C LYS A 662 31.95 4.04 8.59
N GLU A 663 31.62 3.42 9.72
CA GLU A 663 32.32 3.68 10.98
C GLU A 663 33.23 2.51 11.32
N THR A 664 34.45 2.82 11.76
CA THR A 664 35.49 1.85 12.11
C THR A 664 35.30 1.36 13.55
N PRO A 665 35.36 0.04 13.83
CA PRO A 665 35.29 -0.46 15.19
C PRO A 665 36.54 -0.06 15.99
N MET A 666 36.38 0.71 17.07
CA MET A 666 37.46 0.91 18.05
C MET A 666 37.70 -0.37 18.84
N SER A 667 38.96 -0.77 18.93
CA SER A 667 39.39 -1.97 19.67
C SER A 667 39.48 -1.71 21.17
N VAL A 668 38.76 -2.50 21.97
CA VAL A 668 38.97 -2.60 23.43
C VAL A 668 39.93 -3.77 23.70
N PRO A 669 41.07 -3.57 24.38
CA PRO A 669 42.04 -4.63 24.63
C PRO A 669 41.60 -5.58 25.75
N SER A 670 41.67 -6.89 25.49
CA SER A 670 41.52 -7.92 26.53
C SER A 670 42.87 -8.18 27.21
N VAL A 671 42.95 -7.97 28.53
CA VAL A 671 44.17 -8.23 29.31
C VAL A 671 44.27 -9.71 29.66
N VAL A 672 45.39 -10.34 29.27
CA VAL A 672 45.70 -11.74 29.61
C VAL A 672 46.38 -11.79 30.98
N LEU A 673 45.86 -12.62 31.89
CA LEU A 673 46.60 -13.12 33.05
C LEU A 673 46.79 -14.64 32.92
N ARG A 674 48.04 -15.08 33.07
CA ARG A 674 48.43 -16.49 32.94
C ARG A 674 48.18 -17.27 34.24
N SER A 675 47.68 -18.50 34.09
CA SER A 675 47.73 -19.50 35.16
C SER A 675 49.19 -19.90 35.48
N ARG A 676 49.42 -20.38 36.72
CA ARG A 676 50.62 -21.13 37.12
C ARG A 676 50.24 -22.58 37.42
N LYS A 677 51.11 -23.52 37.03
CA LYS A 677 51.08 -24.91 37.50
C LYS A 677 51.31 -24.97 39.02
N ASN A 678 50.74 -26.00 39.66
CA ASN A 678 51.55 -27.14 40.07
C ASN A 678 50.68 -28.41 40.07
N ASP A 679 51.33 -29.54 39.77
CA ASP A 679 50.78 -30.88 39.81
C ASP A 679 51.17 -31.52 41.17
N ASP A 680 50.31 -32.37 41.76
CA ASP A 680 50.65 -33.69 42.34
C ASP A 680 49.45 -34.34 43.08
N PRO A 681 49.45 -35.68 43.33
CA PRO A 681 48.22 -36.47 43.49
C PRO A 681 48.05 -37.17 44.86
N VAL A 682 46.97 -37.95 45.01
CA VAL A 682 46.95 -39.38 45.40
C VAL A 682 45.50 -39.93 45.36
N ASP A 683 45.37 -41.20 44.96
CA ASP A 683 44.18 -42.09 44.93
C ASP A 683 42.87 -41.60 44.23
#